data_AF-A0A8H3UMK3-F1
#
_entry.id   AF-A0A8H3UMK3-F1
#
_cell.length_a   1.000
_cell.length_b   1.000
_cell.length_c   1.000
_cell.angle_alpha   90.00
_cell.angle_beta   90.00
_cell.angle_gamma   90.00
#
_symmetry.space_group_name_H-M   'P 1'
#
loop_
_entity.id
_entity.type
_entity.pdbx_description
1 polymer ?
#
loop_
_entity_poly.entity_id
_entity_poly.type
_entity_poly.pdbx_seq_one_letter_code
_entity_poly.pdbx_strand_id
1 'polypeptide(L)'
;MTLFNVIWLARSDGKMDIRGKNGLWEKNEPTSKQLDQTPDAKGISDYYRFTTSNETKHLDWRRKLAGMLARELGHSLDKSYILYDLPENYRLYEHVKSKATDADGKPAKNPKNHAGGGHDRQDAYLYGHPLGRKKRFRSPADFFPHLLWLVTDSKTDPKNCSCKICSPDELQPVQPDIQKLVEPAQDVNLVVKQEDIPMRPIVHRNPVVEIPNRAPANTQIRRPTSTVPAAPPSQRPSPAPQPNGPSPLAQPRSPDHQIDSAFGKFTFRPGELIWYNRGVAWGLAVILRRWITGSPPNNRAYIVQPLTEPHNWDTAKVVDSEDDMRPWLAWSPPAYCHAALNHVPGLTYETADWDGIRTGLFGDPSKDMLTIDASILAGKAIDCSYTPFDFLRTAPNSETGSETYWNGVYVGAEKLWVSEPVRLRHSTGTAAENVLVISSIIEKTISSYAAAKTTRVTLRGDIYTCATMTPPGQPPPQSQDTRTIPERMLEDLRQRNRASAASAASAPSPQNPNPRIFYWKLLGTNSSVALADIKGRWYESSIMLPIINTRNGYVESIKEGKIESVDVYLNARSECNRSDGIRKERREDAFGAAVHPSARVVDGFTVAPTMPPERPTSAPGFRDDTVMTDAGSGLVDDFLNLDGMDGGYQGGIGGGFSGQGEYFR
;
A
#
# COMPACT_ATOMS: atom_id res chain seq x y z
N MET A 1 -27.21 7.68 9.37
CA MET A 1 -26.71 6.28 9.48
C MET A 1 -26.66 5.72 8.08
N THR A 2 -25.55 5.10 7.66
CA THR A 2 -25.51 4.37 6.38
C THR A 2 -26.30 3.07 6.52
N LEU A 3 -27.23 2.83 5.61
CA LEU A 3 -27.98 1.57 5.52
C LEU A 3 -27.06 0.53 4.87
N PHE A 4 -26.67 -0.48 5.66
CA PHE A 4 -25.97 -1.65 5.13
C PHE A 4 -27.01 -2.67 4.64
N ASN A 5 -26.69 -3.34 3.54
CA ASN A 5 -27.41 -4.52 3.10
C ASN A 5 -26.95 -5.69 3.97
N VAL A 6 -27.90 -6.30 4.69
CA VAL A 6 -27.61 -7.30 5.71
C VAL A 6 -27.61 -8.69 5.07
N ILE A 7 -26.46 -9.35 5.04
CA ILE A 7 -26.34 -10.74 4.60
C ILE A 7 -26.59 -11.66 5.79
N TRP A 8 -27.59 -12.53 5.68
CA TRP A 8 -27.90 -13.55 6.67
C TRP A 8 -27.22 -14.86 6.29
N LEU A 9 -26.42 -15.41 7.20
CA LEU A 9 -25.78 -16.71 6.99
C LEU A 9 -26.71 -17.80 7.49
N ALA A 10 -27.19 -18.65 6.58
CA ALA A 10 -28.11 -19.74 6.90
C ALA A 10 -27.43 -20.97 7.50
N ARG A 11 -26.08 -21.04 7.44
CA ARG A 11 -25.30 -22.22 7.81
C ARG A 11 -24.06 -21.87 8.63
N SER A 12 -23.66 -22.79 9.50
CA SER A 12 -22.40 -22.76 10.25
C SER A 12 -22.01 -24.19 10.64
N ASP A 13 -20.71 -24.49 10.59
CA ASP A 13 -20.13 -25.72 11.16
C ASP A 13 -19.67 -25.54 12.62
N GLY A 14 -19.76 -24.31 13.15
CA GLY A 14 -19.15 -23.90 14.41
C GLY A 14 -19.54 -24.78 15.60
N LYS A 15 -18.55 -25.13 16.43
CA LYS A 15 -18.70 -25.94 17.65
C LYS A 15 -18.25 -25.17 18.87
N MET A 16 -19.14 -25.03 19.85
CA MET A 16 -18.85 -24.45 21.16
C MET A 16 -17.93 -25.33 22.01
N ASP A 17 -18.12 -26.64 21.93
CA ASP A 17 -17.37 -27.64 22.65
C ASP A 17 -16.84 -28.69 21.67
N ILE A 18 -15.64 -29.16 21.94
CA ILE A 18 -14.89 -30.12 21.11
C ILE A 18 -14.38 -31.26 21.98
N ARG A 19 -14.06 -32.39 21.35
CA ARG A 19 -13.42 -33.51 22.04
C ARG A 19 -11.91 -33.35 21.95
N GLY A 20 -11.26 -33.09 23.08
CA GLY A 20 -9.81 -32.95 23.19
C GLY A 20 -9.08 -34.27 22.92
N LYS A 21 -7.75 -34.21 22.73
CA LYS A 21 -6.91 -35.41 22.48
C LYS A 21 -6.96 -36.47 23.58
N ASN A 22 -7.36 -36.08 24.80
CA ASN A 22 -7.58 -36.93 25.97
C ASN A 22 -9.01 -37.50 26.04
N GLY A 23 -9.83 -37.31 25.01
CA GLY A 23 -11.22 -37.78 24.96
C GLY A 23 -12.22 -36.95 25.77
N LEU A 24 -11.76 -35.99 26.58
CA LEU A 24 -12.57 -35.08 27.38
C LEU A 24 -13.16 -33.95 26.53
N TRP A 25 -14.31 -33.43 26.95
CA TRP A 25 -14.89 -32.22 26.36
C TRP A 25 -14.11 -30.98 26.81
N GLU A 26 -13.67 -30.16 25.86
CA GLU A 26 -13.08 -28.85 26.12
C GLU A 26 -13.77 -27.78 25.26
N LYS A 27 -13.89 -26.57 25.80
CA LYS A 27 -14.50 -25.46 25.05
C LYS A 27 -13.64 -24.98 23.89
N ASN A 28 -14.27 -24.59 22.79
CA ASN A 28 -13.62 -24.02 21.62
C ASN A 28 -13.36 -22.52 21.79
N GLU A 29 -12.61 -22.14 22.83
CA GLU A 29 -12.27 -20.77 23.16
C GLU A 29 -10.84 -20.71 23.77
N PRO A 30 -10.26 -19.53 24.06
CA PRO A 30 -9.00 -19.44 24.79
C PRO A 30 -9.04 -20.21 26.10
N THR A 31 -7.90 -20.75 26.55
CA THR A 31 -7.84 -21.48 27.82
C THR A 31 -8.13 -20.56 29.00
N SER A 32 -8.57 -21.09 30.15
CA SER A 32 -8.84 -20.27 31.35
C SER A 32 -7.62 -19.44 31.79
N LYS A 33 -6.39 -19.94 31.59
CA LYS A 33 -5.14 -19.20 31.83
C LYS A 33 -4.93 -18.04 30.85
N GLN A 34 -5.43 -18.14 29.63
CA GLN A 34 -5.37 -17.08 28.62
C GLN A 34 -6.50 -16.06 28.77
N LEU A 35 -7.54 -16.34 29.58
CA LEU A 35 -8.58 -15.39 29.95
C LEU A 35 -8.26 -14.65 31.26
N ASP A 36 -7.18 -15.05 31.95
CA ASP A 36 -6.74 -14.50 33.22
C ASP A 36 -6.13 -13.11 33.01
N GLN A 37 -6.73 -12.09 33.63
CA GLN A 37 -6.31 -10.70 33.50
C GLN A 37 -5.30 -10.28 34.57
N THR A 38 -4.94 -11.18 35.49
CA THR A 38 -3.98 -10.88 36.55
C THR A 38 -2.61 -10.50 35.96
N PRO A 39 -2.00 -9.37 36.37
CA PRO A 39 -0.68 -9.01 35.92
C PRO A 39 0.38 -10.03 36.36
N ASP A 40 1.34 -10.31 35.50
CA ASP A 40 2.51 -11.14 35.83
C ASP A 40 3.43 -10.46 36.88
N ALA A 41 4.51 -11.16 37.26
CA ALA A 41 5.51 -10.63 38.20
C ALA A 41 6.24 -9.35 37.72
N LYS A 42 6.04 -8.93 36.46
CA LYS A 42 6.55 -7.69 35.87
C LYS A 42 5.46 -6.63 35.71
N GLY A 43 4.26 -6.87 36.23
CA GLY A 43 3.10 -6.00 36.12
C GLY A 43 2.48 -5.97 34.72
N ILE A 44 2.66 -7.02 33.90
CA ILE A 44 2.10 -7.12 32.55
C ILE A 44 0.91 -8.08 32.57
N SER A 45 -0.29 -7.60 32.23
CA SER A 45 -1.43 -8.47 31.92
C SER A 45 -1.39 -8.84 30.44
N ASP A 46 -1.47 -10.12 30.11
CA ASP A 46 -1.44 -10.66 28.73
C ASP A 46 -2.56 -11.70 28.58
N TYR A 47 -3.69 -11.29 27.98
CA TYR A 47 -4.94 -12.05 28.05
C TYR A 47 -5.83 -11.86 26.82
N TYR A 48 -6.80 -12.76 26.66
CA TYR A 48 -7.81 -12.75 25.62
C TYR A 48 -9.14 -12.24 26.20
N ARG A 49 -9.78 -11.32 25.48
CA ARG A 49 -11.06 -10.69 25.83
C ARG A 49 -12.11 -11.05 24.78
N PHE A 50 -13.26 -11.57 25.21
CA PHE A 50 -14.39 -11.78 24.29
C PHE A 50 -14.86 -10.44 23.71
N THR A 51 -15.09 -10.39 22.40
CA THR A 51 -15.57 -9.19 21.69
C THR A 51 -17.05 -9.35 21.38
N THR A 52 -17.89 -8.43 21.87
CA THR A 52 -19.34 -8.43 21.61
C THR A 52 -19.70 -7.89 20.23
N SER A 53 -20.89 -8.23 19.72
CA SER A 53 -21.33 -7.90 18.35
C SER A 53 -21.40 -6.40 18.03
N ASN A 54 -21.54 -5.54 19.04
CA ASN A 54 -21.59 -4.08 18.92
C ASN A 54 -20.21 -3.41 18.96
N GLU A 55 -19.13 -4.13 19.25
CA GLU A 55 -17.78 -3.56 19.33
C GLU A 55 -17.15 -3.38 17.95
N THR A 56 -16.31 -2.34 17.81
CA THR A 56 -15.74 -1.91 16.53
C THR A 56 -15.00 -3.04 15.79
N LYS A 57 -14.26 -3.90 16.50
CA LYS A 57 -13.55 -5.04 15.90
C LYS A 57 -14.51 -6.11 15.36
N HIS A 58 -15.64 -6.36 16.03
CA HIS A 58 -16.64 -7.32 15.57
C HIS A 58 -17.40 -6.82 14.35
N LEU A 59 -17.73 -5.52 14.34
CA LEU A 59 -18.34 -4.85 13.19
C LEU A 59 -17.40 -4.81 11.98
N ASP A 60 -16.09 -4.57 12.18
CA ASP A 60 -15.07 -4.60 11.13
C ASP A 60 -14.94 -6.00 10.49
N TRP A 61 -14.86 -7.06 11.30
CA TRP A 61 -14.89 -8.44 10.80
C TRP A 61 -16.14 -8.73 9.95
N ARG A 62 -17.33 -8.41 10.46
CA ARG A 62 -18.61 -8.64 9.75
C ARG A 62 -18.76 -7.84 8.46
N ARG A 63 -18.18 -6.63 8.38
CA ARG A 63 -18.17 -5.83 7.14
C ARG A 63 -17.19 -6.40 6.11
N LYS A 64 -15.96 -6.74 6.53
CA LYS A 64 -14.93 -7.30 5.64
C LYS A 64 -15.38 -8.64 5.05
N LEU A 65 -15.89 -9.53 5.89
CA LEU A 65 -16.43 -10.82 5.44
C LEU A 65 -17.59 -10.64 4.46
N ALA A 66 -18.55 -9.76 4.74
CA ALA A 66 -19.67 -9.51 3.85
C ALA A 66 -19.26 -8.85 2.52
N GLY A 67 -18.28 -7.95 2.52
CA GLY A 67 -17.76 -7.34 1.29
C GLY A 67 -17.05 -8.34 0.39
N MET A 68 -16.22 -9.23 0.96
CA MET A 68 -15.59 -10.32 0.22
C MET A 68 -16.64 -11.31 -0.31
N LEU A 69 -17.66 -11.63 0.50
CA LEU A 69 -18.73 -12.55 0.13
C LEU A 69 -19.63 -12.00 -0.98
N ALA A 70 -20.00 -10.71 -0.91
CA ALA A 70 -20.79 -10.06 -1.94
C ALA A 70 -20.06 -10.06 -3.30
N ARG A 71 -18.74 -9.81 -3.29
CA ARG A 71 -17.90 -9.87 -4.49
C ARG A 71 -17.90 -11.27 -5.12
N GLU A 72 -17.69 -12.30 -4.31
CA GLU A 72 -17.55 -13.68 -4.80
C GLU A 72 -18.87 -14.28 -5.32
N LEU A 73 -20.00 -13.88 -4.74
CA LEU A 73 -21.34 -14.28 -5.17
C LEU A 73 -21.91 -13.41 -6.31
N GLY A 74 -21.10 -12.52 -6.90
CA GLY A 74 -21.53 -11.65 -8.01
C GLY A 74 -22.56 -10.59 -7.61
N HIS A 75 -22.68 -10.25 -6.33
CA HIS A 75 -23.57 -9.19 -5.87
C HIS A 75 -23.00 -7.79 -6.16
N SER A 76 -23.90 -6.83 -6.38
CA SER A 76 -23.55 -5.47 -6.82
C SER A 76 -22.71 -4.72 -5.77
N LEU A 77 -21.47 -4.38 -6.14
CA LEU A 77 -20.50 -3.72 -5.27
C LEU A 77 -20.84 -2.25 -4.95
N ASP A 78 -21.87 -1.68 -5.58
CA ASP A 78 -22.41 -0.35 -5.29
C ASP A 78 -23.03 -0.23 -3.88
N LYS A 79 -23.33 -1.38 -3.28
CA LYS A 79 -23.95 -1.52 -1.96
C LYS A 79 -22.91 -1.84 -0.89
N SER A 80 -23.01 -1.14 0.24
CA SER A 80 -22.32 -1.55 1.47
C SER A 80 -23.00 -2.77 2.08
N TYR A 81 -22.27 -3.87 2.30
CA TYR A 81 -22.76 -5.09 2.94
C TYR A 81 -22.24 -5.26 4.36
N ILE A 82 -23.00 -5.96 5.19
CA ILE A 82 -22.57 -6.44 6.51
C ILE A 82 -23.21 -7.80 6.80
N LEU A 83 -22.49 -8.73 7.42
CA LEU A 83 -23.12 -9.95 7.93
C LEU A 83 -24.07 -9.58 9.07
N TYR A 84 -25.22 -10.25 9.19
CA TYR A 84 -26.13 -10.09 10.34
C TYR A 84 -25.47 -10.51 11.65
N ASP A 85 -24.68 -11.58 11.61
CA ASP A 85 -23.68 -11.89 12.62
C ASP A 85 -22.55 -12.75 12.04
N LEU A 86 -21.57 -13.13 12.85
CA LEU A 86 -20.64 -14.21 12.48
C LEU A 86 -21.41 -15.55 12.43
N PRO A 87 -20.91 -16.58 11.72
CA PRO A 87 -21.58 -17.87 11.67
C PRO A 87 -21.80 -18.44 13.07
N GLU A 88 -22.91 -19.14 13.28
CA GLU A 88 -23.31 -19.64 14.61
C GLU A 88 -22.16 -20.40 15.31
N ASN A 89 -22.00 -20.16 16.62
CA ASN A 89 -20.93 -20.72 17.46
C ASN A 89 -19.49 -20.28 17.12
N TYR A 90 -19.27 -19.41 16.13
CA TYR A 90 -17.99 -18.71 16.00
C TYR A 90 -17.94 -17.49 16.93
N ARG A 91 -16.80 -17.31 17.62
CA ARG A 91 -16.62 -16.28 18.65
C ARG A 91 -15.31 -15.53 18.47
N LEU A 92 -15.40 -14.21 18.41
CA LEU A 92 -14.25 -13.33 18.24
C LEU A 92 -13.64 -12.98 19.61
N TYR A 93 -12.33 -13.19 19.74
CA TYR A 93 -11.55 -12.83 20.91
C TYR A 93 -10.43 -11.86 20.52
N GLU A 94 -10.30 -10.77 21.26
CA GLU A 94 -9.22 -9.80 21.16
C GLU A 94 -8.07 -10.20 22.09
N HIS A 95 -6.85 -10.18 21.61
CA HIS A 95 -5.65 -10.33 22.45
C HIS A 95 -5.24 -8.95 22.98
N VAL A 96 -5.23 -8.80 24.30
CA VAL A 96 -4.95 -7.56 25.02
C VAL A 96 -3.70 -7.75 25.87
N LYS A 97 -2.78 -6.79 25.76
CA LYS A 97 -1.56 -6.74 26.57
C LYS A 97 -1.39 -5.34 27.14
N SER A 98 -1.33 -5.23 28.46
CA SER A 98 -1.28 -3.96 29.19
C SER A 98 -0.25 -4.00 30.32
N LYS A 99 0.25 -2.82 30.73
CA LYS A 99 1.16 -2.66 31.86
C LYS A 99 0.43 -1.97 33.02
N ALA A 100 0.57 -2.48 34.23
CA ALA A 100 -0.15 -2.00 35.41
C ALA A 100 0.44 -0.70 36.01
N THR A 101 1.71 -0.39 35.73
CA THR A 101 2.40 0.81 36.25
C THR A 101 3.24 1.49 35.17
N ASP A 102 3.20 2.82 35.15
CA ASP A 102 4.21 3.65 34.46
C ASP A 102 5.47 3.76 35.33
N ALA A 103 6.59 4.15 34.71
CA ALA A 103 7.92 4.19 35.34
C ALA A 103 8.03 5.07 36.61
N ASP A 104 7.07 5.98 36.83
CA ASP A 104 7.01 6.89 38.00
C ASP A 104 6.12 6.35 39.16
N GLY A 105 5.76 5.07 39.16
CA GLY A 105 5.11 4.41 40.31
C GLY A 105 3.68 4.86 40.62
N LYS A 106 2.99 5.52 39.66
CA LYS A 106 1.58 5.90 39.78
C LYS A 106 0.68 4.84 39.11
N PRO A 107 -0.53 4.57 39.64
CA PRO A 107 -1.48 3.69 38.98
C PRO A 107 -1.88 4.29 37.62
N ALA A 108 -1.76 3.49 36.56
CA ALA A 108 -2.10 3.92 35.21
C ALA A 108 -3.58 4.37 35.16
N LYS A 109 -3.84 5.61 34.69
CA LYS A 109 -5.20 6.08 34.50
C LYS A 109 -5.88 5.25 33.42
N ASN A 110 -7.18 4.94 33.61
CA ASN A 110 -8.00 4.14 32.68
C ASN A 110 -7.66 4.39 31.21
N PRO A 111 -7.43 3.33 30.41
CA PRO A 111 -6.87 3.46 29.07
C PRO A 111 -7.81 4.30 28.19
N LYS A 112 -7.35 5.49 27.82
CA LYS A 112 -7.99 6.30 26.79
C LYS A 112 -7.74 5.63 25.44
N ASN A 113 -8.80 5.05 24.86
CA ASN A 113 -8.75 4.62 23.48
C ASN A 113 -8.49 5.84 22.57
N HIS A 114 -7.38 5.75 21.82
CA HIS A 114 -6.98 6.51 20.61
C HIS A 114 -5.67 7.31 20.70
N ALA A 115 -4.96 7.26 19.56
CA ALA A 115 -3.94 8.20 19.08
C ALA A 115 -2.63 8.31 19.88
N GLY A 116 -1.66 7.45 19.53
CA GLY A 116 -0.24 7.67 19.76
C GLY A 116 0.32 7.12 21.07
N GLY A 117 1.26 6.17 20.96
CA GLY A 117 2.10 5.73 22.08
C GLY A 117 1.97 4.26 22.48
N GLY A 118 3.00 3.48 22.14
CA GLY A 118 3.51 2.39 22.98
C GLY A 118 2.65 1.15 23.24
N HIS A 119 1.51 0.97 22.59
CA HIS A 119 0.71 -0.25 22.73
C HIS A 119 1.19 -1.36 21.79
N ASP A 120 1.33 -2.56 22.35
CA ASP A 120 1.61 -3.79 21.60
C ASP A 120 0.43 -4.15 20.68
N ARG A 121 0.65 -4.95 19.63
CA ARG A 121 -0.40 -5.24 18.63
C ARG A 121 -1.58 -5.99 19.27
N GLN A 122 -2.77 -5.39 19.24
CA GLN A 122 -4.01 -6.02 19.73
C GLN A 122 -4.67 -6.85 18.62
N ASP A 123 -4.12 -8.04 18.36
CA ASP A 123 -4.65 -8.96 17.35
C ASP A 123 -6.04 -9.52 17.72
N ALA A 124 -6.80 -9.96 16.73
CA ALA A 124 -8.12 -10.57 16.91
C ALA A 124 -8.17 -11.98 16.33
N TYR A 125 -8.78 -12.90 17.06
CA TYR A 125 -8.78 -14.33 16.80
C TYR A 125 -10.20 -14.87 16.79
N LEU A 126 -10.61 -15.50 15.69
CA LEU A 126 -11.92 -16.14 15.57
C LEU A 126 -11.81 -17.63 15.91
N TYR A 127 -12.48 -18.01 16.99
CA TYR A 127 -12.63 -19.39 17.44
C TYR A 127 -13.99 -19.96 16.98
N GLY A 128 -14.14 -21.28 16.97
CA GLY A 128 -15.40 -21.96 16.60
C GLY A 128 -15.22 -23.17 15.67
N HIS A 129 -14.09 -23.26 14.96
CA HIS A 129 -13.84 -24.33 13.98
C HIS A 129 -13.93 -25.75 14.57
N PRO A 130 -14.55 -26.75 13.90
CA PRO A 130 -14.72 -28.12 14.42
C PRO A 130 -13.43 -28.83 14.89
N LEU A 131 -12.31 -28.61 14.18
CA LEU A 131 -10.98 -29.12 14.56
C LEU A 131 -10.37 -28.44 15.82
N GLY A 132 -11.07 -27.47 16.39
CA GLY A 132 -10.91 -27.04 17.78
C GLY A 132 -10.01 -25.85 18.06
N ARG A 133 -9.85 -25.50 19.35
CA ARG A 133 -9.28 -24.23 19.84
C ARG A 133 -7.87 -23.85 19.33
N LYS A 134 -7.11 -24.83 18.83
CA LYS A 134 -5.79 -24.58 18.20
C LYS A 134 -5.93 -24.13 16.73
N LYS A 135 -6.99 -24.56 16.06
CA LYS A 135 -7.37 -24.23 14.68
C LYS A 135 -8.31 -23.01 14.66
N ARG A 136 -7.76 -21.86 15.07
CA ARG A 136 -8.44 -20.55 15.08
C ARG A 136 -7.98 -19.68 13.91
N PHE A 137 -8.86 -18.87 13.37
CA PHE A 137 -8.54 -17.93 12.29
C PHE A 137 -8.00 -16.61 12.87
N ARG A 138 -7.02 -15.98 12.19
CA ARG A 138 -6.33 -14.77 12.69
C ARG A 138 -6.73 -13.48 11.98
N SER A 139 -7.53 -13.55 10.92
CA SER A 139 -8.05 -12.39 10.20
C SER A 139 -9.33 -12.74 9.42
N PRO A 140 -10.10 -11.74 8.94
CA PRO A 140 -11.23 -11.99 8.06
C PRO A 140 -10.83 -12.73 6.77
N ALA A 141 -9.70 -12.38 6.17
CA ALA A 141 -9.19 -13.04 4.95
C ALA A 141 -8.79 -14.51 5.22
N ASP A 142 -8.28 -14.79 6.41
CA ASP A 142 -7.96 -16.14 6.86
C ASP A 142 -9.20 -17.05 6.99
N PHE A 143 -10.32 -16.45 7.41
CA PHE A 143 -11.60 -17.14 7.54
C PHE A 143 -12.40 -17.19 6.22
N PHE A 144 -12.13 -16.30 5.28
CA PHE A 144 -12.97 -16.12 4.10
C PHE A 144 -13.16 -17.38 3.23
N PRO A 145 -12.14 -18.20 2.91
CA PRO A 145 -12.34 -19.43 2.16
C PRO A 145 -13.28 -20.43 2.88
N HIS A 146 -13.25 -20.45 4.22
CA HIS A 146 -14.15 -21.27 5.02
C HIS A 146 -15.58 -20.72 5.02
N LEU A 147 -15.73 -19.40 5.13
CA LEU A 147 -17.03 -18.74 5.01
C LEU A 147 -17.65 -18.92 3.60
N LEU A 148 -16.82 -18.87 2.56
CA LEU A 148 -17.25 -19.09 1.19
C LEU A 148 -17.77 -20.52 1.02
N TRP A 149 -16.99 -21.53 1.44
CA TRP A 149 -17.42 -22.93 1.46
C TRP A 149 -18.74 -23.14 2.23
N LEU A 150 -18.88 -22.50 3.41
CA LEU A 150 -20.12 -22.56 4.21
C LEU A 150 -21.37 -22.07 3.48
N VAL A 151 -21.24 -21.21 2.46
CA VAL A 151 -22.39 -20.71 1.68
C VAL A 151 -22.50 -21.32 0.27
N THR A 152 -21.40 -21.70 -0.38
CA THR A 152 -21.42 -22.21 -1.76
C THR A 152 -21.51 -23.73 -1.87
N ASP A 153 -20.94 -24.48 -0.92
CA ASP A 153 -20.94 -25.95 -1.02
C ASP A 153 -22.29 -26.53 -0.60
N SER A 154 -23.03 -27.08 -1.55
CA SER A 154 -24.37 -27.65 -1.30
C SER A 154 -24.36 -28.96 -0.49
N LYS A 155 -23.22 -29.65 -0.41
CA LYS A 155 -23.07 -30.95 0.26
C LYS A 155 -22.52 -30.84 1.68
N THR A 156 -21.98 -29.68 2.06
CA THR A 156 -21.22 -29.46 3.31
C THR A 156 -20.09 -30.47 3.51
N ASP A 157 -19.44 -30.92 2.42
CA ASP A 157 -18.29 -31.82 2.52
C ASP A 157 -17.05 -31.00 2.94
N PRO A 158 -16.42 -31.26 4.10
CA PRO A 158 -15.26 -30.51 4.55
C PRO A 158 -14.06 -30.62 3.58
N LYS A 159 -14.05 -31.60 2.68
CA LYS A 159 -13.04 -31.74 1.61
C LYS A 159 -13.18 -30.69 0.51
N ASN A 160 -14.37 -30.11 0.32
CA ASN A 160 -14.59 -29.03 -0.63
C ASN A 160 -14.14 -27.66 -0.07
N CYS A 161 -13.60 -27.61 1.16
CA CYS A 161 -13.20 -26.38 1.82
C CYS A 161 -11.71 -26.08 1.63
N SER A 162 -11.40 -25.13 0.74
CA SER A 162 -10.03 -24.65 0.46
C SER A 162 -9.38 -23.82 1.58
N CYS A 163 -9.97 -23.77 2.78
CA CYS A 163 -9.37 -23.06 3.89
C CYS A 163 -8.17 -23.84 4.45
N LYS A 164 -7.11 -23.11 4.86
CA LYS A 164 -5.85 -23.68 5.41
C LYS A 164 -6.02 -24.59 6.65
N ILE A 165 -7.23 -24.65 7.20
CA ILE A 165 -7.56 -25.42 8.38
C ILE A 165 -8.14 -26.79 8.00
N CYS A 166 -8.98 -26.84 6.96
CA CYS A 166 -9.63 -28.04 6.42
C CYS A 166 -8.73 -28.81 5.45
N SER A 167 -8.13 -28.11 4.48
CA SER A 167 -7.13 -28.65 3.55
C SER A 167 -5.73 -28.11 3.90
N PRO A 168 -5.02 -28.69 4.89
CA PRO A 168 -3.65 -28.30 5.20
C PRO A 168 -2.63 -28.75 4.14
N ASP A 169 -2.95 -29.79 3.36
CA ASP A 169 -1.98 -30.51 2.52
C ASP A 169 -2.15 -30.25 1.00
N GLU A 170 -3.30 -29.75 0.53
CA GLU A 170 -3.53 -29.43 -0.90
C GLU A 170 -2.81 -28.15 -1.38
N LEU A 171 -2.09 -27.47 -0.49
CA LEU A 171 -1.17 -26.36 -0.83
C LEU A 171 0.31 -26.80 -0.82
N GLN A 172 0.59 -28.11 -0.87
CA GLN A 172 1.94 -28.65 -1.07
C GLN A 172 1.98 -29.61 -2.27
N PRO A 173 2.82 -29.38 -3.29
CA PRO A 173 3.02 -30.35 -4.35
C PRO A 173 3.73 -31.60 -3.82
N VAL A 174 3.24 -32.77 -4.22
CA VAL A 174 3.67 -34.09 -3.73
C VAL A 174 5.13 -34.37 -4.09
N GLN A 175 5.97 -34.65 -3.09
CA GLN A 175 7.27 -35.30 -3.28
C GLN A 175 7.14 -36.82 -3.13
N PRO A 176 7.89 -37.62 -3.91
CA PRO A 176 7.83 -39.08 -3.82
C PRO A 176 8.51 -39.63 -2.55
N ASP A 177 7.95 -40.72 -2.01
CA ASP A 177 8.41 -41.40 -0.80
C ASP A 177 9.89 -41.84 -0.87
N ILE A 178 10.69 -41.42 0.12
CA ILE A 178 11.91 -42.12 0.52
C ILE A 178 11.73 -42.65 1.93
N GLN A 179 11.92 -43.96 2.07
CA GLN A 179 11.60 -44.74 3.26
C GLN A 179 12.45 -44.29 4.47
N LYS A 180 11.78 -44.08 5.61
CA LYS A 180 12.45 -43.83 6.89
C LYS A 180 13.19 -45.07 7.37
N LEU A 181 14.51 -44.99 7.44
CA LEU A 181 15.30 -45.80 8.38
C LEU A 181 15.19 -45.22 9.80
N VAL A 182 15.31 -46.10 10.79
CA VAL A 182 14.82 -45.90 12.15
C VAL A 182 15.98 -45.80 13.16
N GLU A 183 15.83 -44.84 14.10
CA GLU A 183 16.48 -44.77 15.43
C GLU A 183 17.98 -44.43 15.58
N PRO A 184 18.44 -44.05 16.80
CA PRO A 184 17.68 -43.58 17.98
C PRO A 184 18.17 -42.23 18.57
N ALA A 185 17.43 -41.72 19.56
CA ALA A 185 17.80 -40.55 20.34
C ALA A 185 18.92 -40.82 21.37
N GLN A 186 19.68 -39.76 21.70
CA GLN A 186 20.37 -39.62 22.99
C GLN A 186 20.19 -38.20 23.54
N ASP A 187 20.40 -38.08 24.85
CA ASP A 187 19.74 -37.10 25.71
C ASP A 187 20.70 -36.60 26.81
N VAL A 188 20.40 -35.46 27.44
CA VAL A 188 20.93 -34.98 28.74
C VAL A 188 22.38 -34.41 28.86
N ASN A 189 22.46 -33.07 28.78
CA ASN A 189 23.09 -32.09 29.73
C ASN A 189 24.61 -31.97 30.08
N LEU A 190 25.04 -30.69 30.04
CA LEU A 190 25.78 -29.87 31.05
C LEU A 190 27.22 -30.26 31.54
N VAL A 191 28.15 -29.29 31.48
CA VAL A 191 28.75 -28.55 32.64
C VAL A 191 30.10 -27.86 32.26
N VAL A 192 30.11 -26.51 32.33
CA VAL A 192 31.17 -25.58 32.83
C VAL A 192 32.67 -25.96 32.76
N LYS A 193 33.49 -25.12 32.07
CA LYS A 193 34.57 -24.35 32.74
C LYS A 193 35.02 -23.09 31.95
N GLN A 194 35.48 -22.10 32.70
CA GLN A 194 35.99 -20.78 32.33
C GLN A 194 37.48 -20.70 32.72
N GLU A 195 38.32 -19.96 31.98
CA GLU A 195 39.49 -19.24 32.51
C GLU A 195 40.07 -18.22 31.49
N ASP A 196 40.48 -17.06 31.99
CA ASP A 196 41.10 -15.93 31.26
C ASP A 196 42.63 -16.11 31.08
N ILE A 197 43.35 -15.33 30.25
CA ILE A 197 44.26 -14.18 30.57
C ILE A 197 45.36 -14.17 29.44
N PRO A 198 46.02 -13.07 28.96
CA PRO A 198 45.94 -11.61 29.20
C PRO A 198 45.75 -10.75 27.91
N MET A 199 46.04 -9.43 27.99
CA MET A 199 46.15 -8.45 26.90
C MET A 199 47.60 -8.23 26.40
N ARG A 200 47.81 -7.55 25.25
CA ARG A 200 48.39 -6.17 25.17
C ARG A 200 48.33 -5.54 23.74
N PRO A 201 48.46 -4.20 23.61
CA PRO A 201 47.86 -3.46 22.48
C PRO A 201 48.85 -2.94 21.42
N ILE A 202 48.32 -2.52 20.27
CA ILE A 202 49.03 -1.67 19.30
C ILE A 202 48.24 -0.36 19.08
N VAL A 203 48.98 0.74 19.20
CA VAL A 203 48.57 2.14 19.03
C VAL A 203 48.57 2.53 17.54
N HIS A 204 47.74 3.49 17.11
CA HIS A 204 48.02 4.60 16.15
C HIS A 204 46.73 5.45 16.01
N ARG A 205 46.63 6.62 16.66
CA ARG A 205 47.02 7.97 16.20
C ARG A 205 46.08 8.61 15.16
N ASN A 206 45.14 9.43 15.65
CA ASN A 206 44.47 10.50 14.88
C ASN A 206 45.29 11.80 14.95
N PRO A 207 45.36 12.63 13.89
CA PRO A 207 45.88 13.98 13.97
C PRO A 207 44.83 14.97 14.51
N VAL A 208 45.25 15.81 15.46
CA VAL A 208 44.53 17.00 15.93
C VAL A 208 44.89 18.18 15.04
N VAL A 209 43.92 19.04 14.70
CA VAL A 209 44.17 20.33 14.04
C VAL A 209 43.78 21.44 15.01
N GLU A 210 44.76 22.24 15.41
CA GLU A 210 44.58 23.45 16.22
C GLU A 210 44.25 24.65 15.33
N ILE A 211 43.33 25.52 15.76
CA ILE A 211 43.22 26.90 15.27
C ILE A 211 43.03 27.83 16.49
N PRO A 212 43.72 28.98 16.60
CA PRO A 212 44.03 29.57 17.90
C PRO A 212 43.05 30.66 18.38
N ASN A 213 43.11 30.94 19.68
CA ASN A 213 42.34 31.99 20.34
C ASN A 213 43.14 33.30 20.47
N ARG A 214 42.62 34.38 19.86
CA ARG A 214 42.56 35.78 20.33
C ARG A 214 43.75 36.43 21.08
N ALA A 215 44.22 37.57 20.55
CA ALA A 215 44.91 38.65 21.31
C ALA A 215 44.48 40.05 20.78
N PRO A 216 44.70 41.18 21.51
CA PRO A 216 43.80 42.34 21.43
C PRO A 216 44.43 43.69 21.00
N ALA A 217 43.55 44.71 20.99
CA ALA A 217 43.79 46.16 21.07
C ALA A 217 44.21 46.94 19.81
N ASN A 218 43.39 47.93 19.45
CA ASN A 218 43.87 49.32 19.57
C ASN A 218 42.73 50.31 19.85
N THR A 219 42.99 51.28 20.72
CA THR A 219 42.07 52.36 21.12
C THR A 219 42.30 53.61 20.28
N GLN A 220 41.24 54.26 19.79
CA GLN A 220 41.25 55.72 19.62
C GLN A 220 39.93 56.36 20.05
N ILE A 221 40.08 57.51 20.71
CA ILE A 221 39.03 58.31 21.33
C ILE A 221 38.73 59.50 20.40
N ARG A 222 37.46 59.81 20.15
CA ARG A 222 36.99 61.18 19.89
C ARG A 222 35.54 61.37 20.33
N ARG A 223 35.24 62.59 20.80
CA ARG A 223 34.04 63.01 21.55
C ARG A 223 33.24 64.05 20.70
N PRO A 224 32.12 64.64 21.17
CA PRO A 224 30.81 64.35 20.57
C PRO A 224 30.07 65.58 20.00
N THR A 225 28.96 65.37 19.27
CA THR A 225 27.95 66.41 19.01
C THR A 225 26.51 65.87 19.04
N SER A 226 25.75 66.38 20.01
CA SER A 226 24.31 66.74 19.95
C SER A 226 23.31 65.87 19.15
N THR A 227 22.61 65.01 19.91
CA THR A 227 21.14 65.05 20.13
C THR A 227 20.17 65.20 18.95
N VAL A 228 19.46 64.10 18.64
CA VAL A 228 18.06 64.10 18.17
C VAL A 228 17.30 63.02 18.98
N PRO A 229 16.06 63.26 19.46
CA PRO A 229 15.34 62.29 20.30
C PRO A 229 14.93 61.02 19.55
N ALA A 230 14.94 59.89 20.25
CA ALA A 230 14.49 58.61 19.71
C ALA A 230 12.96 58.56 19.56
N ALA A 231 12.48 58.16 18.38
CA ALA A 231 11.13 57.64 18.23
C ALA A 231 11.04 56.24 18.87
N PRO A 232 9.90 55.87 19.48
CA PRO A 232 9.72 54.54 20.06
C PRO A 232 9.83 53.46 18.97
N PRO A 233 10.33 52.25 19.28
CA PRO A 233 10.43 51.18 18.30
C PRO A 233 9.03 50.80 17.82
N SER A 234 8.76 51.08 16.55
CA SER A 234 7.56 50.63 15.87
C SER A 234 7.51 49.10 15.93
N GLN A 235 6.60 48.57 16.74
CA GLN A 235 6.29 47.14 16.79
C GLN A 235 5.99 46.69 15.36
N ARG A 236 6.77 45.74 14.83
CA ARG A 236 6.40 45.07 13.59
C ARG A 236 5.01 44.46 13.84
N PRO A 237 4.00 44.74 13.00
CA PRO A 237 2.72 44.09 13.15
C PRO A 237 2.95 42.59 13.03
N SER A 238 2.50 41.84 14.05
CA SER A 238 2.38 40.39 13.96
C SER A 238 1.60 40.06 12.67
N PRO A 239 2.03 39.07 11.88
CA PRO A 239 1.30 38.73 10.66
C PRO A 239 -0.15 38.41 11.03
N ALA A 240 -1.08 39.09 10.37
CA ALA A 240 -2.50 38.87 10.59
C ALA A 240 -2.84 37.38 10.42
N PRO A 241 -3.78 36.83 11.21
CA PRO A 241 -4.19 35.43 11.06
C PRO A 241 -4.58 35.18 9.59
N GLN A 242 -3.95 34.17 8.98
CA GLN A 242 -4.24 33.82 7.60
C GLN A 242 -5.75 33.51 7.46
N PRO A 243 -6.40 33.95 6.37
CA PRO A 243 -7.82 33.68 6.17
C PRO A 243 -8.07 32.17 6.12
N ASN A 244 -9.25 31.73 6.60
CA ASN A 244 -9.72 30.33 6.57
C ASN A 244 -10.02 29.80 5.15
N GLY A 245 -9.41 30.37 4.12
CA GLY A 245 -9.53 29.95 2.73
C GLY A 245 -8.48 28.89 2.35
N PRO A 246 -8.69 28.19 1.22
CA PRO A 246 -7.71 27.28 0.67
C PRO A 246 -6.40 28.00 0.30
N SER A 247 -5.31 27.24 0.42
CA SER A 247 -3.94 27.61 0.06
C SER A 247 -3.80 27.76 -1.46
N PRO A 248 -3.13 28.80 -1.97
CA PRO A 248 -2.81 28.90 -3.38
C PRO A 248 -1.77 27.83 -3.78
N LEU A 249 -1.91 27.29 -4.99
CA LEU A 249 -0.94 26.36 -5.57
C LEU A 249 0.41 27.08 -5.81
N ALA A 250 1.50 26.39 -5.51
CA ALA A 250 2.84 26.82 -5.89
C ALA A 250 3.07 26.61 -7.39
N GLN A 251 3.81 27.53 -8.02
CA GLN A 251 4.24 27.40 -9.41
C GLN A 251 5.26 26.26 -9.56
N PRO A 252 5.14 25.40 -10.61
CA PRO A 252 6.13 24.38 -10.91
C PRO A 252 7.54 24.99 -11.06
N ARG A 253 8.54 24.33 -10.48
CA ARG A 253 9.92 24.85 -10.38
C ARG A 253 10.91 24.23 -11.36
N SER A 254 10.55 23.12 -11.98
CA SER A 254 11.36 22.41 -12.97
C SER A 254 10.48 21.99 -14.16
N PRO A 255 11.08 21.72 -15.33
CA PRO A 255 10.34 21.19 -16.47
C PRO A 255 9.59 19.91 -16.11
N ASP A 256 10.22 19.03 -15.33
CA ASP A 256 9.65 17.74 -14.94
C ASP A 256 8.45 17.89 -14.00
N HIS A 257 8.50 18.85 -13.06
CA HIS A 257 7.34 19.25 -12.25
C HIS A 257 6.21 19.74 -13.16
N GLN A 258 6.49 20.63 -14.13
CA GLN A 258 5.48 21.16 -15.05
C GLN A 258 4.84 20.07 -15.93
N ILE A 259 5.61 19.05 -16.34
CA ILE A 259 5.12 17.91 -17.12
C ILE A 259 4.27 16.98 -16.24
N ASP A 260 4.74 16.66 -15.05
CA ASP A 260 4.10 15.72 -14.13
C ASP A 260 2.76 16.25 -13.57
N SER A 261 2.64 17.57 -13.43
CA SER A 261 1.41 18.25 -13.01
C SER A 261 0.41 18.51 -14.13
N ALA A 262 0.73 18.21 -15.40
CA ALA A 262 -0.15 18.45 -16.53
C ALA A 262 -0.99 17.20 -16.89
N PHE A 263 -2.28 17.39 -17.11
CA PHE A 263 -3.21 16.29 -17.42
C PHE A 263 -2.86 15.57 -18.73
N GLY A 264 -2.93 14.24 -18.73
CA GLY A 264 -2.79 13.41 -19.93
C GLY A 264 -1.43 13.45 -20.62
N LYS A 265 -0.40 14.03 -20.00
CA LYS A 265 0.95 14.17 -20.55
C LYS A 265 1.78 12.90 -20.39
N PHE A 266 2.00 12.48 -19.15
CA PHE A 266 2.64 11.21 -18.77
C PHE A 266 2.02 10.72 -17.45
N THR A 267 1.53 9.47 -17.43
CA THR A 267 0.92 8.89 -16.23
C THR A 267 2.00 8.43 -15.26
N PHE A 268 3.06 7.85 -15.81
CA PHE A 268 4.22 7.31 -15.10
C PHE A 268 5.44 8.23 -15.18
N ARG A 269 6.29 8.20 -14.15
CA ARG A 269 7.35 9.21 -13.93
C ARG A 269 8.75 8.58 -13.79
N PRO A 270 9.81 9.26 -14.25
CA PRO A 270 11.19 8.80 -14.03
C PRO A 270 11.48 8.56 -12.54
N GLY A 271 12.03 7.40 -12.23
CA GLY A 271 12.35 6.93 -10.88
C GLY A 271 11.22 6.18 -10.17
N GLU A 272 10.05 6.02 -10.78
CA GLU A 272 8.96 5.22 -10.20
C GLU A 272 9.18 3.71 -10.39
N LEU A 273 8.71 2.93 -9.42
CA LEU A 273 8.59 1.47 -9.50
C LEU A 273 7.22 1.10 -10.06
N ILE A 274 7.22 0.23 -11.05
CA ILE A 274 6.02 -0.21 -11.77
C ILE A 274 6.01 -1.73 -11.94
N TRP A 275 4.83 -2.26 -12.23
CA TRP A 275 4.70 -3.48 -13.00
C TRP A 275 4.77 -3.15 -14.49
N TYR A 276 5.44 -3.99 -15.27
CA TYR A 276 5.47 -3.89 -16.73
C TYR A 276 5.26 -5.26 -17.38
N ASN A 277 4.64 -5.28 -18.56
CA ASN A 277 4.40 -6.50 -19.31
C ASN A 277 5.70 -7.01 -19.96
N ARG A 278 6.00 -8.31 -19.82
CA ARG A 278 7.13 -9.01 -20.46
C ARG A 278 6.68 -9.92 -21.62
N GLY A 279 5.43 -9.78 -22.07
CA GLY A 279 4.80 -10.64 -23.07
C GLY A 279 4.01 -11.78 -22.43
N VAL A 280 4.70 -12.71 -21.76
CA VAL A 280 4.09 -13.90 -21.12
C VAL A 280 3.76 -13.72 -19.64
N ALA A 281 4.30 -12.67 -18.99
CA ALA A 281 4.13 -12.42 -17.57
C ALA A 281 4.39 -10.95 -17.22
N TRP A 282 3.91 -10.51 -16.07
CA TRP A 282 4.24 -9.20 -15.50
C TRP A 282 5.56 -9.26 -14.72
N GLY A 283 6.43 -8.28 -14.92
CA GLY A 283 7.67 -8.08 -14.16
C GLY A 283 7.69 -6.76 -13.39
N LEU A 284 8.68 -6.60 -12.52
CA LEU A 284 8.92 -5.36 -11.78
C LEU A 284 10.12 -4.61 -12.36
N ALA A 285 9.96 -3.32 -12.57
CA ALA A 285 11.01 -2.45 -13.10
C ALA A 285 10.91 -1.03 -12.55
N VAL A 286 12.03 -0.31 -12.62
CA VAL A 286 12.07 1.14 -12.35
C VAL A 286 12.19 1.92 -13.65
N ILE A 287 11.45 3.02 -13.77
CA ILE A 287 11.50 3.87 -14.96
C ILE A 287 12.77 4.71 -14.91
N LEU A 288 13.64 4.56 -15.91
CA LEU A 288 14.86 5.38 -16.02
C LEU A 288 14.61 6.66 -16.81
N ARG A 289 13.82 6.61 -17.88
CA ARG A 289 13.61 7.74 -18.81
C ARG A 289 12.25 7.61 -19.51
N ARG A 290 11.74 8.73 -20.02
CA ARG A 290 10.54 8.81 -20.87
C ARG A 290 10.76 9.75 -22.07
N TRP A 291 9.95 9.59 -23.12
CA TRP A 291 9.91 10.50 -24.27
C TRP A 291 8.56 10.40 -24.99
N ILE A 292 8.35 11.32 -25.95
CA ILE A 292 7.22 11.30 -26.86
C ILE A 292 7.67 10.74 -28.21
N THR A 293 6.95 9.75 -28.75
CA THR A 293 7.25 9.05 -30.01
C THR A 293 6.55 9.65 -31.23
N GLY A 294 5.47 10.43 -31.05
CA GLY A 294 4.67 10.95 -32.15
C GLY A 294 3.46 11.78 -31.70
N SER A 295 2.38 11.74 -32.49
CA SER A 295 1.12 12.44 -32.17
C SER A 295 0.23 11.62 -31.23
N PRO A 296 -0.56 12.25 -30.33
CA PRO A 296 -1.49 11.56 -29.41
C PRO A 296 -2.47 10.62 -30.13
N PRO A 297 -3.08 9.61 -29.45
CA PRO A 297 -3.19 9.48 -27.99
C PRO A 297 -2.11 8.60 -27.32
N ASN A 298 -1.56 7.61 -28.01
CA ASN A 298 -0.61 6.64 -27.44
C ASN A 298 0.79 6.89 -28.03
N ASN A 299 1.41 7.98 -27.57
CA ASN A 299 2.66 8.51 -28.08
C ASN A 299 3.76 8.62 -27.02
N ARG A 300 3.67 7.81 -25.96
CA ARG A 300 4.58 7.83 -24.82
C ARG A 300 5.41 6.57 -24.83
N ALA A 301 6.72 6.71 -24.68
CA ALA A 301 7.59 5.57 -24.47
C ALA A 301 8.56 5.81 -23.32
N TYR A 302 9.01 4.71 -22.73
CA TYR A 302 9.76 4.64 -21.49
C TYR A 302 10.95 3.70 -21.66
N ILE A 303 12.08 4.00 -21.01
CA ILE A 303 13.08 2.99 -20.67
C ILE A 303 12.79 2.55 -19.24
N VAL A 304 12.62 1.25 -19.07
CA VAL A 304 12.44 0.59 -17.77
C VAL A 304 13.62 -0.34 -17.51
N GLN A 305 14.13 -0.34 -16.29
CA GLN A 305 15.19 -1.26 -15.85
C GLN A 305 14.56 -2.34 -14.97
N PRO A 306 14.53 -3.61 -15.42
CA PRO A 306 14.07 -4.72 -14.59
C PRO A 306 14.86 -4.81 -13.28
N LEU A 307 14.18 -5.20 -12.21
CA LEU A 307 14.80 -5.48 -10.92
C LEU A 307 15.27 -6.93 -10.87
N THR A 308 16.55 -7.15 -10.53
CA THR A 308 17.18 -8.48 -10.51
C THR A 308 17.93 -8.73 -9.20
N GLU A 309 18.55 -9.90 -9.06
CA GLU A 309 19.55 -10.18 -8.03
C GLU A 309 20.86 -9.37 -8.27
N PRO A 310 21.71 -9.21 -7.25
CA PRO A 310 22.96 -8.48 -7.40
C PRO A 310 23.90 -9.13 -8.42
N HIS A 311 24.55 -8.31 -9.25
CA HIS A 311 25.57 -8.69 -10.24
C HIS A 311 25.08 -9.45 -11.49
N ASN A 312 23.79 -9.74 -11.62
CA ASN A 312 23.20 -10.39 -12.81
C ASN A 312 22.04 -9.57 -13.37
N TRP A 313 22.36 -8.36 -13.85
CA TRP A 313 21.35 -7.39 -14.28
C TRP A 313 20.84 -7.66 -15.69
N ASP A 314 19.52 -7.76 -15.84
CA ASP A 314 18.87 -7.79 -17.15
C ASP A 314 19.00 -6.43 -17.87
N THR A 315 19.00 -6.48 -19.20
CA THR A 315 19.10 -5.27 -20.03
C THR A 315 17.84 -4.41 -19.91
N ALA A 316 18.00 -3.09 -19.78
CA ALA A 316 16.89 -2.15 -19.79
C ALA A 316 16.03 -2.28 -21.06
N LYS A 317 14.71 -2.19 -20.90
CA LYS A 317 13.72 -2.41 -21.96
C LYS A 317 12.99 -1.13 -22.33
N VAL A 318 12.57 -1.04 -23.59
CA VAL A 318 11.66 0.00 -24.05
C VAL A 318 10.22 -0.49 -23.88
N VAL A 319 9.36 0.35 -23.32
CA VAL A 319 7.92 0.15 -23.25
C VAL A 319 7.27 1.35 -23.94
N ASP A 320 6.51 1.11 -25.00
CA ASP A 320 5.92 2.13 -25.89
C ASP A 320 4.39 2.28 -25.76
N SER A 321 3.79 1.55 -24.81
CA SER A 321 2.38 1.66 -24.44
C SER A 321 2.22 1.73 -22.92
N GLU A 322 1.39 2.67 -22.44
CA GLU A 322 1.00 2.71 -21.02
C GLU A 322 0.02 1.58 -20.65
N ASP A 323 -0.63 0.94 -21.63
CA ASP A 323 -1.47 -0.25 -21.40
C ASP A 323 -0.63 -1.46 -20.92
N ASP A 324 0.70 -1.45 -21.13
CA ASP A 324 1.66 -2.47 -20.69
C ASP A 324 2.34 -2.11 -19.35
N MET A 325 1.82 -1.12 -18.62
CA MET A 325 2.38 -0.62 -17.35
C MET A 325 1.29 -0.53 -16.27
N ARG A 326 1.62 -0.87 -15.02
CA ARG A 326 0.73 -0.61 -13.86
C ARG A 326 1.51 0.05 -12.73
N PRO A 327 0.91 1.00 -11.96
CA PRO A 327 1.55 1.48 -10.73
C PRO A 327 1.86 0.30 -9.81
N TRP A 328 2.96 0.36 -9.06
CA TRP A 328 3.29 -0.66 -8.04
C TRP A 328 2.08 -1.06 -7.18
N LEU A 329 1.29 -0.07 -6.77
CA LEU A 329 0.10 -0.22 -5.92
C LEU A 329 -1.15 -0.76 -6.63
N ALA A 330 -1.09 -1.12 -7.92
CA ALA A 330 -2.19 -1.82 -8.60
C ALA A 330 -2.40 -3.24 -8.07
N TRP A 331 -1.32 -3.91 -7.65
CA TRP A 331 -1.35 -5.27 -7.15
C TRP A 331 -0.55 -5.42 -5.86
N SER A 332 -0.83 -6.50 -5.12
CA SER A 332 0.03 -6.93 -4.02
C SER A 332 1.13 -7.83 -4.58
N PRO A 333 2.40 -7.64 -4.22
CA PRO A 333 3.44 -8.59 -4.61
C PRO A 333 3.11 -9.99 -4.05
N PRO A 334 3.30 -11.05 -4.84
CA PRO A 334 3.00 -12.42 -4.40
C PRO A 334 3.96 -12.91 -3.32
N ALA A 335 3.72 -14.14 -2.85
CA ALA A 335 4.70 -14.91 -2.11
C ALA A 335 5.95 -15.17 -2.97
N TYR A 336 7.09 -15.44 -2.32
CA TYR A 336 8.31 -15.83 -3.03
C TYR A 336 8.15 -17.23 -3.66
N CYS A 337 8.66 -17.41 -4.87
CA CYS A 337 8.72 -18.66 -5.61
C CYS A 337 9.48 -19.74 -4.81
N HIS A 338 10.63 -19.38 -4.23
CA HIS A 338 11.33 -20.23 -3.29
C HIS A 338 10.56 -20.27 -1.96
N ALA A 339 9.75 -21.30 -1.75
CA ALA A 339 8.87 -21.46 -0.60
C ALA A 339 9.58 -21.20 0.75
N ALA A 340 10.83 -21.66 0.90
CA ALA A 340 11.64 -21.47 2.11
C ALA A 340 11.87 -19.99 2.47
N LEU A 341 12.00 -19.09 1.48
CA LEU A 341 12.22 -17.65 1.72
C LEU A 341 11.02 -16.99 2.42
N ASN A 342 9.80 -17.50 2.21
CA ASN A 342 8.59 -16.99 2.88
C ASN A 342 8.58 -17.25 4.40
N HIS A 343 9.45 -18.12 4.90
CA HIS A 343 9.58 -18.45 6.32
C HIS A 343 10.77 -17.76 7.01
N VAL A 344 11.61 -17.03 6.29
CA VAL A 344 12.77 -16.30 6.85
C VAL A 344 12.31 -14.97 7.48
N PRO A 345 12.33 -14.82 8.82
CA PRO A 345 11.81 -13.61 9.46
C PRO A 345 12.71 -12.41 9.17
N GLY A 346 12.13 -11.31 8.69
CA GLY A 346 12.87 -10.08 8.42
C GLY A 346 13.78 -10.14 7.18
N LEU A 347 13.55 -11.09 6.27
CA LEU A 347 14.27 -11.15 4.99
C LEU A 347 14.12 -9.83 4.21
N THR A 348 15.25 -9.20 3.91
CA THR A 348 15.37 -8.03 3.03
C THR A 348 16.21 -8.38 1.81
N TYR A 349 16.19 -7.51 0.79
CA TYR A 349 17.04 -7.66 -0.39
C TYR A 349 18.54 -7.66 -0.02
N GLU A 350 18.93 -6.80 0.92
CA GLU A 350 20.31 -6.66 1.39
C GLU A 350 20.79 -7.84 2.28
N THR A 351 19.87 -8.61 2.87
CA THR A 351 20.19 -9.74 3.76
C THR A 351 19.89 -11.12 3.16
N ALA A 352 19.46 -11.19 1.89
CA ALA A 352 19.20 -12.45 1.23
C ALA A 352 20.50 -13.17 0.87
N ASP A 353 20.54 -14.49 1.08
CA ASP A 353 21.66 -15.34 0.70
C ASP A 353 21.58 -15.66 -0.80
N TRP A 354 21.99 -14.69 -1.63
CA TRP A 354 21.96 -14.81 -3.10
C TRP A 354 22.80 -15.97 -3.63
N ASP A 355 23.86 -16.35 -2.93
CA ASP A 355 24.71 -17.47 -3.32
C ASP A 355 24.06 -18.81 -2.95
N GLY A 356 23.44 -18.91 -1.77
CA GLY A 356 22.59 -20.04 -1.39
C GLY A 356 21.40 -20.25 -2.33
N ILE A 357 20.67 -19.17 -2.71
CA ILE A 357 19.55 -19.29 -3.66
C ILE A 357 20.05 -19.78 -5.02
N ARG A 358 21.13 -19.19 -5.56
CA ARG A 358 21.72 -19.60 -6.86
C ARG A 358 22.29 -21.03 -6.85
N THR A 359 22.68 -21.56 -5.69
CA THR A 359 23.15 -22.95 -5.53
C THR A 359 22.05 -23.95 -5.17
N GLY A 360 20.79 -23.51 -5.07
CA GLY A 360 19.64 -24.38 -4.84
C GLY A 360 19.37 -24.70 -3.36
N LEU A 361 19.98 -23.97 -2.41
CA LEU A 361 19.77 -24.18 -0.97
C LEU A 361 18.31 -23.98 -0.52
N PHE A 362 17.54 -23.20 -1.28
CA PHE A 362 16.17 -22.80 -0.94
C PHE A 362 15.10 -23.37 -1.90
N GLY A 363 15.48 -24.18 -2.90
CA GLY A 363 14.56 -24.70 -3.92
C GLY A 363 15.24 -24.89 -5.29
N ASP A 364 14.43 -24.92 -6.34
CA ASP A 364 14.89 -24.98 -7.74
C ASP A 364 15.72 -23.72 -8.10
N PRO A 365 17.01 -23.84 -8.45
CA PRO A 365 17.88 -22.71 -8.77
C PRO A 365 17.62 -22.09 -10.16
N SER A 366 16.43 -22.28 -10.75
CA SER A 366 16.09 -21.72 -12.05
C SER A 366 16.17 -20.19 -12.04
N LYS A 367 16.79 -19.62 -13.09
CA LYS A 367 17.03 -18.17 -13.17
C LYS A 367 15.73 -17.39 -13.03
N ASP A 368 14.62 -17.89 -13.59
CA ASP A 368 13.34 -17.19 -13.57
C ASP A 368 12.76 -17.06 -12.16
N MET A 369 12.79 -18.12 -11.33
CA MET A 369 12.35 -18.03 -9.93
C MET A 369 13.23 -17.11 -9.09
N LEU A 370 14.56 -17.18 -9.26
CA LEU A 370 15.50 -16.26 -8.60
C LEU A 370 15.24 -14.81 -8.99
N THR A 371 15.04 -14.53 -10.28
CA THR A 371 14.76 -13.17 -10.79
C THR A 371 13.45 -12.63 -10.23
N ILE A 372 12.40 -13.45 -10.18
CA ILE A 372 11.11 -13.07 -9.60
C ILE A 372 11.27 -12.71 -8.12
N ASP A 373 11.90 -13.57 -7.31
CA ASP A 373 12.08 -13.34 -5.87
C ASP A 373 12.95 -12.12 -5.58
N ALA A 374 14.02 -11.93 -6.36
CA ALA A 374 14.86 -10.75 -6.27
C ALA A 374 14.09 -9.47 -6.59
N SER A 375 13.26 -9.49 -7.64
CA SER A 375 12.43 -8.35 -8.02
C SER A 375 11.39 -7.99 -6.96
N ILE A 376 10.80 -8.99 -6.28
CA ILE A 376 9.84 -8.79 -5.19
C ILE A 376 10.54 -8.22 -3.94
N LEU A 377 11.70 -8.77 -3.56
CA LEU A 377 12.51 -8.27 -2.43
C LEU A 377 12.94 -6.81 -2.66
N ALA A 378 13.42 -6.49 -3.87
CA ALA A 378 13.81 -5.15 -4.26
C ALA A 378 12.61 -4.19 -4.28
N GLY A 379 11.47 -4.62 -4.84
CA GLY A 379 10.24 -3.82 -4.85
C GLY A 379 9.74 -3.46 -3.45
N LYS A 380 9.77 -4.43 -2.52
CA LYS A 380 9.45 -4.20 -1.10
C LYS A 380 10.45 -3.23 -0.42
N ALA A 381 11.75 -3.36 -0.70
CA ALA A 381 12.77 -2.45 -0.18
C ALA A 381 12.59 -1.01 -0.69
N ILE A 382 12.27 -0.85 -1.98
CA ILE A 382 11.95 0.45 -2.60
C ILE A 382 10.68 1.05 -1.96
N ASP A 383 9.58 0.30 -1.80
CA ASP A 383 8.33 0.76 -1.17
C ASP A 383 8.54 1.27 0.27
N CYS A 384 9.46 0.64 0.99
CA CYS A 384 9.84 1.00 2.35
C CYS A 384 10.79 2.21 2.43
N SER A 385 11.12 2.88 1.32
CA SER A 385 12.04 4.03 1.28
C SER A 385 11.35 5.38 1.07
N TYR A 386 12.07 6.47 1.33
CA TYR A 386 11.76 7.79 0.78
C TYR A 386 13.02 8.54 0.35
N THR A 387 12.90 9.36 -0.68
CA THR A 387 14.00 10.18 -1.22
C THR A 387 13.50 11.61 -1.49
N PRO A 388 13.80 12.59 -0.63
CA PRO A 388 13.50 13.99 -0.92
C PRO A 388 14.39 14.51 -2.05
N PHE A 389 13.88 15.43 -2.88
CA PHE A 389 14.65 16.03 -3.96
C PHE A 389 14.21 17.47 -4.28
N ASP A 390 15.05 18.20 -5.02
CA ASP A 390 14.86 19.62 -5.37
C ASP A 390 14.65 20.49 -4.11
N PHE A 391 15.77 20.76 -3.43
CA PHE A 391 15.85 21.51 -2.16
C PHE A 391 15.32 22.93 -2.31
N LEU A 392 14.47 23.36 -1.37
CA LEU A 392 13.94 24.73 -1.32
C LEU A 392 14.67 25.61 -0.30
N ARG A 393 14.66 25.19 0.98
CA ARG A 393 15.24 25.93 2.10
C ARG A 393 15.31 25.06 3.36
N THR A 394 16.18 25.43 4.29
CA THR A 394 16.12 24.97 5.69
C THR A 394 15.71 26.13 6.59
N ALA A 395 14.88 25.87 7.60
CA ALA A 395 14.54 26.80 8.66
C ALA A 395 14.87 26.22 10.04
N PRO A 396 15.29 27.04 11.01
CA PRO A 396 15.39 26.60 12.40
C PRO A 396 13.99 26.31 12.94
N ASN A 397 13.84 25.21 13.68
CA ASN A 397 12.63 24.90 14.45
C ASN A 397 13.05 24.67 15.92
N SER A 398 12.41 25.40 16.84
CA SER A 398 12.67 25.34 18.28
C SER A 398 12.41 23.98 18.93
N GLU A 399 11.60 23.12 18.32
CA GLU A 399 11.25 21.78 18.84
C GLU A 399 12.08 20.66 18.22
N THR A 400 12.45 20.77 16.93
CA THR A 400 13.12 19.70 16.16
C THR A 400 14.48 20.09 15.58
N GLY A 401 15.07 21.21 16.03
CA GLY A 401 16.35 21.74 15.53
C GLY A 401 16.22 22.40 14.15
N SER A 402 15.92 21.61 13.11
CA SER A 402 15.79 22.10 11.74
C SER A 402 14.67 21.41 10.95
N GLU A 403 14.00 22.20 10.13
CA GLU A 403 13.06 21.74 9.09
C GLU A 403 13.62 22.07 7.71
N THR A 404 13.79 21.05 6.87
CA THR A 404 14.17 21.22 5.46
C THR A 404 12.94 21.06 4.58
N TYR A 405 12.77 21.99 3.64
CA TYR A 405 11.65 22.07 2.72
C TYR A 405 12.10 21.61 1.34
N TRP A 406 11.32 20.74 0.72
CA TRP A 406 11.63 20.11 -0.57
C TRP A 406 10.50 20.39 -1.58
N ASN A 407 10.84 20.47 -2.87
CA ASN A 407 9.84 20.63 -3.94
C ASN A 407 9.25 19.28 -4.39
N GLY A 408 9.99 18.18 -4.20
CA GLY A 408 9.52 16.83 -4.49
C GLY A 408 10.04 15.78 -3.51
N VAL A 409 9.39 14.63 -3.49
CA VAL A 409 9.81 13.46 -2.72
C VAL A 409 9.36 12.17 -3.41
N TYR A 410 10.26 11.21 -3.56
CA TYR A 410 9.85 9.83 -3.85
C TYR A 410 9.38 9.18 -2.56
N VAL A 411 8.16 8.64 -2.56
CA VAL A 411 7.58 7.93 -1.41
C VAL A 411 7.33 6.50 -1.85
N GLY A 412 8.19 5.59 -1.40
CA GLY A 412 8.19 4.20 -1.84
C GLY A 412 8.42 4.08 -3.35
N ALA A 413 7.41 3.57 -4.04
CA ALA A 413 7.37 3.40 -5.47
C ALA A 413 7.14 4.69 -6.30
N GLU A 414 6.60 5.77 -5.72
CA GLU A 414 5.96 6.85 -6.48
C GLU A 414 6.67 8.21 -6.32
N LYS A 415 6.68 9.06 -7.37
CA LYS A 415 7.27 10.42 -7.38
C LYS A 415 6.19 11.45 -7.05
N LEU A 416 6.38 12.25 -6.00
CA LEU A 416 5.45 13.31 -5.56
C LEU A 416 6.06 14.70 -5.73
N TRP A 417 5.22 15.69 -6.02
CA TRP A 417 5.57 17.12 -6.05
C TRP A 417 4.69 17.95 -5.11
N VAL A 418 5.15 19.15 -4.75
CA VAL A 418 4.28 20.21 -4.21
C VAL A 418 3.21 20.58 -5.25
N SER A 419 2.05 21.06 -4.80
CA SER A 419 0.86 21.36 -5.61
C SER A 419 0.16 20.14 -6.23
N GLU A 420 0.52 18.92 -5.84
CA GLU A 420 -0.16 17.71 -6.32
C GLU A 420 -1.03 17.02 -5.27
N PRO A 421 -2.07 16.28 -5.72
CA PRO A 421 -2.91 15.48 -4.84
C PRO A 421 -2.29 14.12 -4.48
N VAL A 422 -2.44 13.73 -3.22
CA VAL A 422 -2.12 12.38 -2.73
C VAL A 422 -3.29 11.76 -1.98
N ARG A 423 -3.44 10.43 -2.10
CA ARG A 423 -4.50 9.64 -1.49
C ARG A 423 -4.23 9.49 0.01
N LEU A 424 -5.21 9.83 0.86
CA LEU A 424 -5.08 9.75 2.32
C LEU A 424 -5.57 8.41 2.87
N ARG A 425 -4.91 7.88 3.91
CA ARG A 425 -5.33 6.62 4.54
C ARG A 425 -6.69 6.72 5.22
N HIS A 426 -7.03 7.82 5.88
CA HIS A 426 -8.35 8.15 6.47
C HIS A 426 -8.36 9.56 7.08
N SER A 427 -9.46 10.33 6.92
CA SER A 427 -9.99 11.20 7.99
C SER A 427 -11.46 11.61 7.73
N THR A 428 -12.30 11.51 8.76
CA THR A 428 -13.69 12.02 8.83
C THR A 428 -14.72 11.56 7.78
N GLY A 429 -15.22 10.31 7.95
CA GLY A 429 -16.60 9.94 7.58
C GLY A 429 -16.87 9.48 6.14
N THR A 430 -17.46 8.29 6.01
CA THR A 430 -17.92 7.64 4.75
C THR A 430 -16.85 7.36 3.69
N ALA A 431 -17.18 6.52 2.71
CA ALA A 431 -16.27 5.99 1.66
C ALA A 431 -15.92 7.04 0.58
N ALA A 432 -15.52 8.23 1.00
CA ALA A 432 -15.30 9.37 0.11
C ALA A 432 -13.84 9.45 -0.36
N GLU A 433 -13.64 9.87 -1.61
CA GLU A 433 -12.34 10.07 -2.25
C GLU A 433 -11.63 11.29 -1.64
N ASN A 434 -10.87 11.04 -0.57
CA ASN A 434 -10.15 12.05 0.21
C ASN A 434 -8.71 12.21 -0.26
N VAL A 435 -8.34 13.43 -0.65
CA VAL A 435 -7.00 13.78 -1.12
C VAL A 435 -6.41 14.96 -0.35
N LEU A 436 -5.10 14.94 -0.13
CA LEU A 436 -4.32 16.10 0.30
C LEU A 436 -3.67 16.74 -0.93
N VAL A 437 -4.00 18.00 -1.22
CA VAL A 437 -3.26 18.83 -2.17
C VAL A 437 -2.08 19.43 -1.42
N ILE A 438 -0.86 18.98 -1.75
CA ILE A 438 0.36 19.30 -1.01
C ILE A 438 0.71 20.80 -1.19
N SER A 439 0.84 21.57 -0.11
CA SER A 439 1.40 22.91 -0.12
C SER A 439 2.88 22.95 0.29
N SER A 440 3.36 21.95 1.03
CA SER A 440 4.79 21.80 1.35
C SER A 440 5.17 20.36 1.76
N ILE A 441 6.38 19.95 1.37
CA ILE A 441 7.04 18.71 1.80
C ILE A 441 8.10 19.12 2.82
N ILE A 442 7.99 18.63 4.06
CA ILE A 442 8.82 19.07 5.19
C ILE A 442 9.54 17.87 5.79
N GLU A 443 10.85 17.91 5.81
CA GLU A 443 11.71 16.94 6.48
C GLU A 443 12.22 17.51 7.82
N LYS A 444 11.97 16.79 8.92
CA LYS A 444 12.40 17.18 10.26
C LYS A 444 13.53 16.28 10.73
N THR A 445 14.64 16.86 11.18
CA THR A 445 15.82 16.12 11.68
C THR A 445 15.81 16.00 13.20
N ILE A 446 15.30 14.89 13.72
CA ILE A 446 15.28 14.61 15.15
C ILE A 446 16.67 14.12 15.58
N SER A 447 17.42 15.01 16.23
CA SER A 447 18.70 14.70 16.89
C SER A 447 18.45 14.51 18.38
N SER A 448 18.72 13.31 18.91
CA SER A 448 18.80 13.09 20.35
C SER A 448 20.26 12.90 20.77
N TYR A 449 20.60 13.20 22.03
CA TYR A 449 21.98 13.08 22.53
C TYR A 449 22.48 11.62 22.65
N ALA A 450 21.61 10.62 22.43
CA ALA A 450 21.91 9.21 22.67
C ALA A 450 21.58 8.28 21.48
N ALA A 451 21.08 8.79 20.35
CA ALA A 451 20.75 8.00 19.17
C ALA A 451 21.20 8.68 17.88
N ALA A 452 21.33 7.88 16.80
CA ALA A 452 21.58 8.40 15.46
C ALA A 452 20.51 9.42 15.06
N LYS A 453 20.90 10.43 14.27
CA LYS A 453 19.95 11.42 13.73
C LYS A 453 18.89 10.69 12.91
N THR A 454 17.62 10.84 13.30
CA THR A 454 16.48 10.28 12.55
C THR A 454 15.75 11.40 11.84
N THR A 455 15.42 11.19 10.58
CA THR A 455 14.65 12.13 9.76
C THR A 455 13.24 11.60 9.55
N ARG A 456 12.25 12.49 9.57
CA ARG A 456 10.87 12.16 9.19
C ARG A 456 10.32 13.20 8.23
N VAL A 457 9.63 12.74 7.20
CA VAL A 457 8.92 13.61 6.26
C VAL A 457 7.46 13.74 6.67
N THR A 458 6.94 14.95 6.55
CA THR A 458 5.55 15.34 6.79
C THR A 458 5.08 16.15 5.59
N LEU A 459 3.92 15.79 5.06
CA LEU A 459 3.27 16.55 3.99
C LEU A 459 2.28 17.51 4.63
N ARG A 460 2.29 18.77 4.19
CA ARG A 460 1.36 19.80 4.64
C ARG A 460 0.58 20.32 3.43
N GLY A 461 -0.71 20.59 3.59
CA GLY A 461 -1.58 20.92 2.46
C GLY A 461 -3.05 21.02 2.83
N ASP A 462 -3.91 21.13 1.83
CA ASP A 462 -5.36 21.21 2.02
C ASP A 462 -6.02 19.87 1.69
N ILE A 463 -6.98 19.45 2.51
CA ILE A 463 -7.73 18.21 2.34
C ILE A 463 -9.02 18.49 1.59
N TYR A 464 -9.22 17.81 0.47
CA TYR A 464 -10.44 17.84 -0.33
C TYR A 464 -11.08 16.46 -0.40
N THR A 465 -12.41 16.42 -0.55
CA THR A 465 -13.15 15.22 -0.94
C THR A 465 -13.85 15.42 -2.28
N CYS A 466 -13.88 14.40 -3.14
CA CYS A 466 -14.84 14.37 -4.24
C CYS A 466 -16.24 14.19 -3.64
N ALA A 467 -17.19 15.03 -4.03
CA ALA A 467 -18.57 15.01 -3.57
C ALA A 467 -19.52 15.19 -4.76
N THR A 468 -20.76 14.71 -4.62
CA THR A 468 -21.80 14.84 -5.63
C THR A 468 -22.94 15.73 -5.15
N MET A 469 -23.63 16.39 -6.09
CA MET A 469 -24.90 17.04 -5.86
C MET A 469 -25.85 16.80 -7.03
N THR A 470 -27.15 16.70 -6.74
CA THR A 470 -28.22 16.81 -7.74
C THR A 470 -28.54 18.30 -7.88
N PRO A 471 -28.70 18.87 -9.09
CA PRO A 471 -28.73 20.33 -9.27
C PRO A 471 -30.04 20.97 -8.80
N PRO A 472 -29.97 22.10 -8.06
CA PRO A 472 -31.04 23.08 -8.01
C PRO A 472 -30.48 24.48 -8.32
N GLY A 473 -30.25 24.76 -9.61
CA GLY A 473 -30.10 26.14 -10.10
C GLY A 473 -28.80 26.91 -9.81
N GLN A 474 -27.78 26.33 -9.18
CA GLN A 474 -26.48 27.01 -8.96
C GLN A 474 -25.27 26.13 -9.34
N PRO A 475 -24.19 26.70 -9.93
CA PRO A 475 -22.93 25.99 -10.17
C PRO A 475 -22.20 25.72 -8.84
N PRO A 476 -21.44 24.61 -8.71
CA PRO A 476 -20.73 24.31 -7.47
C PRO A 476 -19.65 25.39 -7.16
N PRO A 477 -19.58 25.92 -5.93
CA PRO A 477 -18.76 27.09 -5.62
C PRO A 477 -17.24 26.84 -5.62
N GLN A 478 -16.78 25.60 -5.71
CA GLN A 478 -15.35 25.24 -5.68
C GLN A 478 -14.86 24.45 -6.90
N SER A 479 -15.72 23.98 -7.82
CA SER A 479 -15.31 23.08 -8.92
C SER A 479 -14.52 23.74 -10.07
N GLN A 480 -14.16 25.02 -9.95
CA GLN A 480 -13.54 25.81 -11.03
C GLN A 480 -12.33 26.65 -10.59
N ASP A 481 -11.93 26.66 -9.31
CA ASP A 481 -10.80 27.50 -8.86
C ASP A 481 -9.43 26.84 -9.14
N THR A 482 -8.86 27.18 -10.29
CA THR A 482 -7.53 26.76 -10.74
C THR A 482 -6.38 27.29 -9.88
N ARG A 483 -6.64 28.23 -8.97
CA ARG A 483 -5.61 28.79 -8.07
C ARG A 483 -5.36 27.90 -6.86
N THR A 484 -6.28 26.99 -6.54
CA THR A 484 -6.30 26.20 -5.30
C THR A 484 -6.50 24.71 -5.52
N ILE A 485 -7.03 24.30 -6.68
CA ILE A 485 -7.23 22.90 -7.07
C ILE A 485 -6.39 22.60 -8.32
N PRO A 486 -5.53 21.56 -8.29
CA PRO A 486 -4.66 21.19 -9.40
C PRO A 486 -5.41 20.91 -10.72
N GLU A 487 -4.80 21.27 -11.85
CA GLU A 487 -5.40 21.10 -13.18
C GLU A 487 -5.85 19.66 -13.45
N ARG A 488 -5.03 18.67 -13.07
CA ARG A 488 -5.32 17.23 -13.18
C ARG A 488 -6.62 16.83 -12.47
N MET A 489 -6.87 17.37 -11.28
CA MET A 489 -8.12 17.15 -10.53
C MET A 489 -9.31 17.83 -11.18
N LEU A 490 -9.12 18.97 -11.85
CA LEU A 490 -10.18 19.71 -12.52
C LEU A 490 -10.56 19.07 -13.87
N GLU A 491 -9.60 18.57 -14.65
CA GLU A 491 -9.90 17.91 -15.93
C GLU A 491 -10.54 16.52 -15.71
N ASP A 492 -10.04 15.70 -14.78
CA ASP A 492 -10.73 14.45 -14.39
C ASP A 492 -12.19 14.73 -13.99
N LEU A 493 -12.42 15.75 -13.16
CA LEU A 493 -13.76 16.19 -12.75
C LEU A 493 -14.63 16.63 -13.94
N ARG A 494 -14.06 17.32 -14.95
CA ARG A 494 -14.79 17.67 -16.20
C ARG A 494 -15.21 16.42 -16.96
N GLN A 495 -14.36 15.39 -17.01
CA GLN A 495 -14.69 14.12 -17.67
C GLN A 495 -15.79 13.35 -16.91
N ARG A 496 -15.71 13.26 -15.56
CA ARG A 496 -16.79 12.64 -14.74
C ARG A 496 -18.13 13.36 -14.93
N ASN A 497 -18.12 14.70 -14.92
CA ASN A 497 -19.31 15.51 -15.17
C ASN A 497 -19.86 15.37 -16.61
N ARG A 498 -18.99 15.30 -17.62
CA ARG A 498 -19.40 15.05 -19.02
C ARG A 498 -20.08 13.69 -19.17
N ALA A 499 -19.53 12.64 -18.56
CA ALA A 499 -20.15 11.31 -18.57
C ALA A 499 -21.52 11.31 -17.89
N SER A 500 -21.66 11.93 -16.71
CA SER A 500 -22.95 12.01 -16.01
C SER A 500 -24.01 12.81 -16.79
N ALA A 501 -23.61 13.90 -17.44
CA ALA A 501 -24.48 14.67 -18.33
C ALA A 501 -24.93 13.87 -19.56
N ALA A 502 -24.00 13.14 -20.21
CA ALA A 502 -24.31 12.31 -21.37
C ALA A 502 -25.29 11.17 -21.02
N SER A 503 -25.02 10.44 -19.92
CA SER A 503 -25.87 9.34 -19.48
C SER A 503 -27.30 9.80 -19.15
N ALA A 504 -27.44 10.91 -18.40
CA ALA A 504 -28.73 11.50 -18.07
C ALA A 504 -29.53 11.97 -19.31
N ALA A 505 -28.85 12.41 -20.37
CA ALA A 505 -29.48 12.77 -21.64
C ALA A 505 -29.92 11.53 -22.45
N SER A 506 -29.15 10.44 -22.41
CA SER A 506 -29.45 9.21 -23.17
C SER A 506 -30.47 8.27 -22.52
N ALA A 507 -30.56 8.25 -21.18
CA ALA A 507 -31.43 7.36 -20.44
C ALA A 507 -32.07 8.06 -19.23
N PRO A 508 -33.12 8.89 -19.42
CA PRO A 508 -33.78 9.61 -18.34
C PRO A 508 -34.44 8.64 -17.33
N SER A 509 -33.84 8.47 -16.17
CA SER A 509 -34.37 7.61 -15.10
C SER A 509 -35.38 8.38 -14.23
N PRO A 510 -36.57 7.82 -13.95
CA PRO A 510 -37.51 8.39 -12.98
C PRO A 510 -36.92 8.57 -11.57
N GLN A 511 -35.93 7.75 -11.20
CA GLN A 511 -35.24 7.81 -9.90
C GLN A 511 -34.10 8.83 -9.87
N ASN A 512 -33.64 9.35 -11.00
CA ASN A 512 -32.55 10.32 -11.06
C ASN A 512 -32.73 11.28 -12.27
N PRO A 513 -33.71 12.20 -12.22
CA PRO A 513 -34.14 13.00 -13.38
C PRO A 513 -33.15 14.08 -13.83
N ASN A 514 -32.03 14.27 -13.11
CA ASN A 514 -31.00 15.26 -13.41
C ASN A 514 -29.60 14.62 -13.36
N PRO A 515 -28.63 15.12 -14.15
CA PRO A 515 -27.25 14.65 -14.08
C PRO A 515 -26.64 14.93 -12.71
N ARG A 516 -25.76 14.03 -12.24
CA ARG A 516 -25.01 14.25 -11.00
C ARG A 516 -23.85 15.19 -11.28
N ILE A 517 -23.70 16.24 -10.48
CA ILE A 517 -22.56 17.14 -10.58
C ILE A 517 -21.54 16.76 -9.50
N PHE A 518 -20.39 16.29 -9.95
CA PHE A 518 -19.21 16.06 -9.15
C PHE A 518 -18.48 17.39 -8.90
N TYR A 519 -18.01 17.59 -7.67
CA TYR A 519 -17.17 18.71 -7.28
C TYR A 519 -16.19 18.34 -6.17
N TRP A 520 -15.05 19.03 -6.11
CA TRP A 520 -14.13 18.95 -4.99
C TRP A 520 -14.60 19.87 -3.87
N LYS A 521 -14.82 19.30 -2.69
CA LYS A 521 -15.22 20.01 -1.47
C LYS A 521 -14.03 20.07 -0.51
N LEU A 522 -13.64 21.29 -0.11
CA LEU A 522 -12.65 21.50 0.92
C LEU A 522 -13.15 20.99 2.28
N LEU A 523 -12.37 20.15 2.95
CA LEU A 523 -12.64 19.59 4.28
C LEU A 523 -11.79 20.22 5.39
N GLY A 524 -10.55 20.58 5.08
CA GLY A 524 -9.64 21.22 6.03
C GLY A 524 -8.49 21.89 5.31
N THR A 525 -8.09 23.07 5.78
CA THR A 525 -6.95 23.81 5.23
C THR A 525 -5.69 23.51 6.02
N ASN A 526 -4.54 23.59 5.36
CA ASN A 526 -3.22 23.66 6.00
C ASN A 526 -2.89 22.48 6.94
N SER A 527 -3.53 21.34 6.71
CA SER A 527 -3.42 20.09 7.46
C SER A 527 -2.02 19.49 7.34
N SER A 528 -1.55 18.83 8.40
CA SER A 528 -0.22 18.22 8.48
C SER A 528 -0.36 16.71 8.62
N VAL A 529 0.19 15.95 7.66
CA VAL A 529 0.01 14.49 7.50
C VAL A 529 1.37 13.79 7.45
N ALA A 530 1.54 12.74 8.25
CA ALA A 530 2.77 11.93 8.24
C ALA A 530 2.83 11.01 7.01
N LEU A 531 4.04 10.65 6.55
CA LEU A 531 4.18 9.73 5.42
C LEU A 531 3.49 8.37 5.66
N ALA A 532 3.41 7.89 6.90
CA ALA A 532 2.68 6.66 7.23
C ALA A 532 1.19 6.69 6.86
N ASP A 533 0.56 7.87 6.80
CA ASP A 533 -0.87 8.06 6.52
C ASP A 533 -1.17 8.45 5.06
N ILE A 534 -0.17 8.41 4.18
CA ILE A 534 -0.33 8.53 2.73
C ILE A 534 -0.49 7.13 2.11
N LYS A 535 -1.58 6.90 1.35
CA LYS A 535 -1.79 5.65 0.58
C LYS A 535 -0.88 5.60 -0.66
N GLY A 536 -0.66 6.75 -1.30
CA GLY A 536 0.13 6.90 -2.53
C GLY A 536 -0.30 8.14 -3.33
N ARG A 537 0.18 8.27 -4.57
CA ARG A 537 -0.29 9.26 -5.56
C ARG A 537 -1.79 9.16 -5.77
N TRP A 538 -2.44 10.29 -6.01
CA TRP A 538 -3.75 10.30 -6.66
C TRP A 538 -3.56 10.27 -8.19
N TYR A 539 -4.40 9.48 -8.85
CA TYR A 539 -4.45 9.31 -10.30
C TYR A 539 -5.83 9.74 -10.79
N GLU A 540 -5.89 10.30 -11.99
CA GLU A 540 -7.12 10.63 -12.68
C GLU A 540 -7.86 9.33 -13.05
N SER A 541 -9.09 9.16 -12.56
CA SER A 541 -9.95 8.03 -12.95
C SER A 541 -10.13 7.96 -14.47
N SER A 542 -10.24 9.10 -15.15
CA SER A 542 -10.40 9.16 -16.61
C SER A 542 -9.17 8.70 -17.40
N ILE A 543 -8.00 8.58 -16.77
CA ILE A 543 -6.76 8.11 -17.41
C ILE A 543 -6.45 6.67 -16.95
N MET A 544 -6.56 6.41 -15.64
CA MET A 544 -6.05 5.17 -15.06
C MET A 544 -7.07 4.02 -15.07
N LEU A 545 -8.39 4.27 -15.03
CA LEU A 545 -9.38 3.18 -15.13
C LEU A 545 -9.29 2.38 -16.45
N PRO A 546 -9.09 2.99 -17.64
CA PRO A 546 -8.80 2.23 -18.87
C PRO A 546 -7.65 1.23 -18.75
N ILE A 547 -6.63 1.59 -17.96
CA ILE A 547 -5.41 0.80 -17.75
C ILE A 547 -5.66 -0.34 -16.75
N ILE A 548 -6.32 -0.05 -15.60
CA ILE A 548 -6.42 -1.02 -14.49
C ILE A 548 -7.74 -1.80 -14.41
N ASN A 549 -8.84 -1.26 -14.95
CA ASN A 549 -10.20 -1.83 -14.87
C ASN A 549 -10.73 -2.26 -16.25
N THR A 550 -9.83 -2.61 -17.16
CA THR A 550 -10.05 -2.85 -18.60
C THR A 550 -10.61 -1.63 -19.37
N ARG A 551 -10.34 -1.59 -20.68
CA ARG A 551 -10.93 -0.56 -21.56
C ARG A 551 -12.46 -0.67 -21.63
N ASN A 552 -13.01 -1.90 -21.54
CA ASN A 552 -14.45 -2.16 -21.61
C ASN A 552 -15.19 -1.69 -20.35
N GLY A 553 -14.69 -2.03 -19.16
CA GLY A 553 -15.28 -1.58 -17.88
C GLY A 553 -15.27 -0.06 -17.73
N TYR A 554 -14.26 0.63 -18.26
CA TYR A 554 -14.25 2.09 -18.34
C TYR A 554 -15.31 2.66 -19.31
N VAL A 555 -15.47 2.06 -20.49
CA VAL A 555 -16.53 2.46 -21.44
C VAL A 555 -17.93 2.25 -20.87
N GLU A 556 -18.15 1.19 -20.11
CA GLU A 556 -19.39 0.95 -19.36
C GLU A 556 -19.61 2.02 -18.27
N SER A 557 -18.59 2.33 -17.48
CA SER A 557 -18.63 3.42 -16.48
C SER A 557 -19.01 4.78 -17.08
N ILE A 558 -18.57 5.07 -18.32
CA ILE A 558 -18.99 6.26 -19.07
C ILE A 558 -20.48 6.18 -19.45
N LYS A 559 -20.95 5.05 -19.99
CA LYS A 559 -22.37 4.85 -20.37
C LYS A 559 -23.31 5.01 -19.18
N GLU A 560 -22.93 4.50 -18.01
CA GLU A 560 -23.67 4.68 -16.76
C GLU A 560 -23.60 6.11 -16.18
N GLY A 561 -22.70 6.96 -16.68
CA GLY A 561 -22.46 8.29 -16.12
C GLY A 561 -21.87 8.27 -14.71
N LYS A 562 -21.19 7.16 -14.35
CA LYS A 562 -20.60 6.88 -13.05
C LYS A 562 -19.12 6.48 -13.22
N ILE A 563 -18.26 7.46 -13.46
CA ILE A 563 -16.81 7.23 -13.37
C ILE A 563 -16.44 7.19 -11.89
N GLU A 564 -16.19 5.99 -11.36
CA GLU A 564 -15.79 5.79 -9.97
C GLU A 564 -14.38 6.31 -9.67
N SER A 565 -13.98 6.35 -8.40
CA SER A 565 -12.58 6.66 -8.06
C SER A 565 -11.69 5.44 -8.31
N VAL A 566 -10.61 5.66 -9.05
CA VAL A 566 -9.51 4.70 -9.23
C VAL A 566 -8.93 4.21 -7.88
N ASP A 567 -9.09 4.97 -6.79
CA ASP A 567 -8.63 4.61 -5.44
C ASP A 567 -9.18 3.27 -4.93
N VAL A 568 -10.33 2.82 -5.43
CA VAL A 568 -10.97 1.53 -5.09
C VAL A 568 -10.15 0.32 -5.59
N TYR A 569 -9.40 0.51 -6.67
CA TYR A 569 -8.61 -0.52 -7.35
C TYR A 569 -7.11 -0.48 -6.97
N LEU A 570 -6.70 0.42 -6.08
CA LEU A 570 -5.29 0.68 -5.77
C LEU A 570 -4.99 0.48 -4.27
N ASN A 571 -4.10 -0.47 -3.97
CA ASN A 571 -3.53 -0.75 -2.65
C ASN A 571 -2.90 0.50 -2.00
N ALA A 572 -2.60 0.42 -0.70
CA ALA A 572 -2.13 1.57 0.09
C ALA A 572 -0.74 1.37 0.71
N ARG A 573 0.33 1.75 -0.02
CA ARG A 573 1.77 1.66 0.36
C ARG A 573 2.07 0.54 1.36
N SER A 574 2.66 0.88 2.51
CA SER A 574 3.06 -0.08 3.54
C SER A 574 1.87 -0.60 4.39
N GLU A 575 0.88 -1.21 3.74
CA GLU A 575 -0.39 -1.64 4.34
C GLU A 575 -0.22 -2.67 5.46
N CYS A 576 0.74 -3.59 5.31
CA CYS A 576 1.08 -4.59 6.32
C CYS A 576 1.99 -4.06 7.44
N ASN A 577 2.65 -2.90 7.26
CA ASN A 577 3.57 -2.33 8.24
C ASN A 577 3.71 -0.81 8.06
N ARG A 578 2.84 -0.02 8.72
CA ARG A 578 2.87 1.45 8.64
C ARG A 578 4.24 1.98 9.05
N SER A 579 4.94 2.61 8.11
CA SER A 579 6.25 3.21 8.34
C SER A 579 6.33 4.63 7.76
N ASP A 580 7.16 5.46 8.36
CA ASP A 580 7.58 6.75 7.77
C ASP A 580 8.60 6.56 6.63
N GLY A 581 8.99 5.31 6.34
CA GLY A 581 10.00 4.93 5.36
C GLY A 581 11.45 5.12 5.84
N ILE A 582 12.38 4.51 5.11
CA ILE A 582 13.83 4.63 5.29
C ILE A 582 14.35 5.71 4.34
N ARG A 583 15.02 6.73 4.88
CA ARG A 583 15.60 7.80 4.06
C ARG A 583 16.72 7.28 3.17
N LYS A 584 16.71 7.71 1.91
CA LYS A 584 17.81 7.55 0.94
C LYS A 584 18.21 8.95 0.44
N GLU A 585 19.51 9.18 0.22
CA GLU A 585 20.03 10.48 -0.24
C GLU A 585 19.68 10.75 -1.70
N ARG A 586 19.86 9.75 -2.57
CA ARG A 586 19.52 9.80 -4.00
C ARG A 586 18.51 8.71 -4.33
N ARG A 587 17.86 8.83 -5.50
CA ARG A 587 16.83 7.86 -5.90
C ARG A 587 17.45 6.51 -6.27
N GLU A 588 18.64 6.53 -6.86
CA GLU A 588 19.44 5.33 -7.15
C GLU A 588 19.78 4.54 -5.88
N ASP A 589 19.99 5.22 -4.75
CA ASP A 589 20.30 4.56 -3.47
C ASP A 589 19.09 3.78 -2.91
N ALA A 590 17.87 4.08 -3.38
CA ALA A 590 16.67 3.30 -3.10
C ALA A 590 16.60 2.00 -3.92
N PHE A 591 17.15 1.99 -5.14
CA PHE A 591 17.21 0.80 -6.00
C PHE A 591 18.32 -0.16 -5.57
N GLY A 592 19.42 0.36 -5.02
CA GLY A 592 20.53 -0.45 -4.52
C GLY A 592 21.17 -1.32 -5.59
N ALA A 593 21.49 -2.57 -5.25
CA ALA A 593 22.13 -3.50 -6.18
C ALA A 593 21.15 -4.20 -7.16
N ALA A 594 19.83 -3.95 -7.05
CA ALA A 594 18.80 -4.54 -7.91
C ALA A 594 18.76 -3.97 -9.33
N VAL A 595 19.55 -2.94 -9.60
CA VAL A 595 19.73 -2.32 -10.91
C VAL A 595 21.20 -2.18 -11.24
N HIS A 596 21.53 -2.15 -12.52
CA HIS A 596 22.92 -1.98 -12.97
C HIS A 596 23.54 -0.69 -12.40
N PRO A 597 24.82 -0.66 -11.98
CA PRO A 597 25.45 0.53 -11.36
C PRO A 597 25.51 1.79 -12.25
N SER A 598 25.28 1.67 -13.56
CA SER A 598 25.12 2.80 -14.49
C SER A 598 23.67 3.25 -14.72
N ALA A 599 22.67 2.57 -14.16
CA ALA A 599 21.27 2.98 -14.24
C ALA A 599 21.08 4.35 -13.56
N ARG A 600 20.54 5.32 -14.28
CA ARG A 600 20.29 6.68 -13.79
C ARG A 600 18.88 7.09 -14.12
N VAL A 601 18.25 7.81 -13.20
CA VAL A 601 16.99 8.48 -13.48
C VAL A 601 17.30 9.73 -14.31
N VAL A 602 16.68 9.84 -15.48
CA VAL A 602 16.81 10.97 -16.40
C VAL A 602 15.50 11.74 -16.41
N ASP A 603 15.48 12.88 -15.72
CA ASP A 603 14.37 13.82 -15.77
C ASP A 603 14.16 14.38 -17.19
N GLY A 604 12.92 14.75 -17.51
CA GLY A 604 12.51 15.31 -18.80
C GLY A 604 11.76 14.33 -19.71
N PHE A 605 11.62 14.74 -20.98
CA PHE A 605 10.96 13.98 -22.06
C PHE A 605 11.67 14.21 -23.42
N THR A 606 13.00 14.21 -23.38
CA THR A 606 13.93 14.37 -24.51
C THR A 606 13.65 13.44 -25.70
N VAL A 607 14.21 13.73 -26.89
CA VAL A 607 14.18 12.85 -28.09
C VAL A 607 14.57 11.40 -27.76
N ALA A 608 13.93 10.46 -28.46
CA ALA A 608 14.12 9.02 -28.32
C ALA A 608 15.62 8.62 -28.25
N PRO A 609 16.03 7.75 -27.31
CA PRO A 609 17.39 7.23 -27.27
C PRO A 609 17.72 6.43 -28.53
N THR A 610 18.90 6.65 -29.10
CA THR A 610 19.57 5.67 -29.97
C THR A 610 19.97 4.47 -29.11
N MET A 611 19.05 3.52 -28.97
CA MET A 611 19.34 2.20 -28.42
C MET A 611 20.35 1.48 -29.32
N PRO A 612 21.28 0.67 -28.77
CA PRO A 612 21.98 -0.33 -29.57
C PRO A 612 20.94 -1.24 -30.23
N PRO A 613 21.13 -1.67 -31.50
CA PRO A 613 20.17 -2.55 -32.14
C PRO A 613 20.07 -3.86 -31.33
N GLU A 614 18.87 -4.17 -30.82
CA GLU A 614 18.59 -5.52 -30.35
C GLU A 614 18.86 -6.46 -31.53
N ARG A 615 19.74 -7.46 -31.34
CA ARG A 615 19.96 -8.47 -32.38
C ARG A 615 18.63 -9.17 -32.61
N PRO A 616 18.08 -9.18 -33.83
CA PRO A 616 16.90 -9.97 -34.11
C PRO A 616 17.23 -11.43 -33.81
N THR A 617 16.53 -12.03 -32.85
CA THR A 617 16.52 -13.47 -32.65
C THR A 617 15.81 -14.07 -33.86
N SER A 618 16.60 -14.40 -34.89
CA SER A 618 16.12 -15.05 -36.09
C SER A 618 15.58 -16.44 -35.75
N ALA A 619 14.27 -16.54 -35.55
CA ALA A 619 13.58 -17.81 -35.58
C ALA A 619 13.77 -18.41 -36.99
N PRO A 620 14.33 -19.63 -37.14
CA PRO A 620 14.42 -20.28 -38.44
C PRO A 620 13.01 -20.65 -38.88
N GLY A 621 12.56 -20.11 -40.02
CA GLY A 621 11.22 -20.33 -40.52
C GLY A 621 10.97 -21.81 -40.87
N PHE A 622 9.82 -22.32 -40.48
CA PHE A 622 9.25 -23.55 -41.02
C PHE A 622 7.98 -23.24 -41.81
N ARG A 623 7.76 -24.04 -42.86
CA ARG A 623 6.68 -23.87 -43.83
C ARG A 623 5.37 -24.50 -43.32
N ASP A 624 4.25 -23.98 -43.80
CA ASP A 624 2.99 -24.72 -43.83
C ASP A 624 3.19 -26.08 -44.54
N ASP A 625 2.70 -27.16 -43.92
CA ASP A 625 1.78 -28.11 -44.58
C ASP A 625 1.25 -29.19 -43.62
N THR A 626 -0.07 -29.40 -43.67
CA THR A 626 -0.85 -30.60 -43.25
C THR A 626 -0.76 -31.21 -41.85
N VAL A 627 -1.86 -31.01 -41.10
CA VAL A 627 -2.61 -31.96 -40.24
C VAL A 627 -1.98 -33.34 -39.93
N MET A 628 -1.71 -33.59 -38.65
CA MET A 628 -2.15 -34.83 -37.97
C MET A 628 -2.37 -34.60 -36.46
N THR A 629 -3.39 -35.27 -35.93
CA THR A 629 -3.71 -35.40 -34.50
C THR A 629 -2.84 -36.45 -33.83
N ASP A 630 -2.27 -36.19 -32.64
CA ASP A 630 -2.69 -36.82 -31.37
C ASP A 630 -1.95 -36.20 -30.14
N ALA A 631 -2.38 -36.59 -28.94
CA ALA A 631 -2.07 -36.05 -27.61
C ALA A 631 -0.60 -35.92 -27.17
N GLY A 632 -0.33 -34.98 -26.25
CA GLY A 632 0.69 -35.20 -25.20
C GLY A 632 1.56 -34.04 -24.68
N SER A 633 1.00 -32.92 -24.20
CA SER A 633 1.67 -32.02 -23.21
C SER A 633 0.66 -31.02 -22.61
N GLY A 634 0.81 -30.49 -21.39
CA GLY A 634 1.88 -30.76 -20.42
C GLY A 634 2.27 -29.56 -19.56
N LEU A 635 1.34 -29.00 -18.78
CA LEU A 635 1.63 -28.34 -17.49
C LEU A 635 2.54 -27.07 -17.49
N VAL A 636 2.26 -26.05 -18.32
CA VAL A 636 2.86 -24.70 -18.17
C VAL A 636 1.90 -23.50 -18.40
N ASP A 637 0.79 -23.64 -19.14
CA ASP A 637 0.02 -22.47 -19.64
C ASP A 637 -1.05 -21.84 -18.72
N ASP A 638 -1.36 -22.43 -17.56
CA ASP A 638 -2.55 -22.06 -16.77
C ASP A 638 -2.40 -20.88 -15.79
N PHE A 639 -1.22 -20.22 -15.69
CA PHE A 639 -0.97 -19.32 -14.55
C PHE A 639 -1.28 -17.82 -14.72
N LEU A 640 -1.47 -17.29 -15.94
CA LEU A 640 -1.72 -15.84 -16.15
C LEU A 640 -2.65 -15.44 -17.33
N ASN A 641 -3.36 -16.37 -17.98
CA ASN A 641 -4.30 -16.02 -19.06
C ASN A 641 -5.72 -15.71 -18.54
N LEU A 642 -6.10 -14.43 -18.58
CA LEU A 642 -7.48 -13.94 -18.37
C LEU A 642 -7.89 -12.93 -19.46
N ASP A 643 -7.67 -13.29 -20.72
CA ASP A 643 -8.26 -12.61 -21.89
C ASP A 643 -8.82 -13.65 -22.86
N GLY A 644 -10.14 -13.86 -22.82
CA GLY A 644 -10.83 -14.75 -23.74
C GLY A 644 -12.13 -15.34 -23.23
N MET A 645 -13.24 -14.61 -23.37
CA MET A 645 -14.57 -15.19 -23.59
C MET A 645 -15.52 -14.10 -24.11
N ASP A 646 -15.54 -13.94 -25.42
CA ASP A 646 -16.52 -13.13 -26.14
C ASP A 646 -17.45 -14.07 -26.94
N GLY A 647 -18.72 -13.69 -27.05
CA GLY A 647 -19.79 -14.51 -27.61
C GLY A 647 -20.54 -15.37 -26.57
N GLY A 648 -21.87 -15.35 -26.48
CA GLY A 648 -22.86 -14.64 -27.29
C GLY A 648 -24.11 -15.49 -27.47
N TYR A 649 -25.22 -15.14 -26.81
CA TYR A 649 -26.52 -15.76 -27.06
C TYR A 649 -27.67 -14.76 -26.89
N GLN A 650 -28.75 -14.97 -27.64
CA GLN A 650 -29.76 -13.96 -27.96
C GLN A 650 -31.16 -14.39 -27.46
N GLY A 651 -31.93 -13.44 -26.91
CA GLY A 651 -33.35 -13.59 -26.55
C GLY A 651 -33.64 -14.23 -25.17
N GLY A 652 -34.74 -13.91 -24.47
CA GLY A 652 -35.74 -12.86 -24.70
C GLY A 652 -37.06 -13.11 -23.93
N ILE A 653 -37.69 -12.02 -23.44
CA ILE A 653 -39.08 -11.91 -22.91
C ILE A 653 -39.36 -12.54 -21.53
N GLY A 654 -40.04 -11.79 -20.61
CA GLY A 654 -40.97 -12.50 -19.69
C GLY A 654 -41.56 -11.93 -18.39
N GLY A 655 -41.25 -10.72 -17.88
CA GLY A 655 -42.09 -10.02 -16.87
C GLY A 655 -42.28 -10.58 -15.44
N GLY A 656 -42.85 -9.75 -14.54
CA GLY A 656 -43.48 -10.19 -13.27
C GLY A 656 -42.95 -9.57 -11.96
N PHE A 657 -43.81 -8.81 -11.27
CA PHE A 657 -43.58 -8.27 -9.91
C PHE A 657 -43.42 -9.36 -8.83
N SER A 658 -42.50 -9.16 -7.88
CA SER A 658 -42.79 -8.86 -6.46
C SER A 658 -41.54 -9.03 -5.58
N GLY A 659 -41.44 -8.29 -4.47
CA GLY A 659 -40.25 -8.28 -3.62
C GLY A 659 -40.25 -9.35 -2.52
N GLN A 660 -39.10 -9.98 -2.29
CA GLN A 660 -38.77 -10.75 -1.10
C GLN A 660 -37.28 -10.60 -0.77
N GLY A 661 -36.91 -10.76 0.50
CA GLY A 661 -35.51 -10.86 0.92
C GLY A 661 -34.97 -12.25 0.62
N GLU A 662 -33.78 -12.32 0.02
CA GLU A 662 -33.16 -13.60 -0.37
C GLU A 662 -32.61 -14.34 0.87
N TYR A 663 -33.21 -15.50 1.15
CA TYR A 663 -32.63 -16.52 2.02
C TYR A 663 -31.81 -17.48 1.18
N PHE A 664 -30.50 -17.52 1.39
CA PHE A 664 -29.63 -18.50 0.74
C PHE A 664 -29.75 -19.86 1.44
N ARG A 665 -29.82 -20.94 0.65
CA ARG A 665 -29.71 -22.33 1.09
C ARG A 665 -28.33 -22.85 0.73
#